data_AF-A0A3C1B3P9-F1
#
_entry.id   AF-A0A3C1B3P9-F1
#
_cell.length_a   1.000
_cell.length_b   1.000
_cell.length_c   1.000
_cell.angle_alpha   90.00
_cell.angle_beta   90.00
_cell.angle_gamma   90.00
#
_symmetry.space_group_name_H-M   'P 1'
#
loop_
_entity.id
_entity.type
_entity.pdbx_description
1 polymer ?
#
loop_
_entity_poly.entity_id
_entity_poly.type
_entity_poly.pdbx_seq_one_letter_code
_entity_poly.pdbx_strand_id
1 'polypeptide(L)'
;MGMADGYRPSRLVLHQSPAQNSFYAEDPLPATYDLTALNRVSPVKDQGTSGACWAFSAIGSLESGLLPLQPADFSENNLKNESGFDPDPNSGGGNNDMAIAYLARWNGPLLETDDPFDPGSTTSVTETQAQVHVQDVIALARRTGPTDNDAIKRAIMDYGAVSVSMYMGGQNTSQIAAGATTSYFSSVAATPNHAVLLVGWIDGRPAADFTDYDSGNAVPSGDGAFIVKNSYGTDWGADGYFYISYYDVNLAKDNCFVYPAAEPVINYAVNYQYDLLGYTGSASYGGDIWMANIYTKQTEDGDLAAVSFYNLQTDTTYRVYVIEDFLSSADLDAGRTLAATGTLADCGYFTVDLDAPVSIQPGHQFAVVVQLTSAGASYAPIEQAVSNYSSAATAHTGESFVSYDGSSWQDLTTVIPSANLCLKAFTLSRTVVEYTDPVTGLIVDLATGTIIGHTGSPADLIIPAMINDIAITAIGYEALADCTELESVSLPDTVGIIGDNAFRGCISLNQVNFAGNCPSIAADAFSNTASSLKLYYHIAYAASWSVYTGYPTQAYCLLKLDLLDGTPPVSLITDVVDGKISPPSAPSRLHHAFAGWYHDAELNTPWDFASDAVIADLTLYARWTVNQYTVRFVDWDGSELKIEQVEYNQSATPPTDPVREGYMFTGWSQSFDQVSGDLEIMAVYSEARVFSSSLLIRYEKSLIGPLAAGTTVSQLLQQITNDPAHLVFKDRAGTIITDPAVTLATGMTVMIADQPSSVLTMVIKGDLTGDGAVSALDLLQLKKYLLGQISLDGAFLESALVTGNANPSALDLLQIKKHLLGQISIQLLQTSPAVISQ
;
A
#
# COMPACT_ATOMS: atom_id res chain seq x y z
N MET A 1 46.46 0.84 28.95
CA MET A 1 45.50 -0.28 28.80
C MET A 1 45.52 -0.71 27.33
N GLY A 2 45.13 -1.94 27.00
CA GLY A 2 45.08 -2.36 25.60
C GLY A 2 43.94 -1.65 24.88
N MET A 3 44.26 -0.82 23.89
CA MET A 3 43.28 -0.36 22.91
C MET A 3 42.93 -1.54 22.01
N ALA A 4 41.65 -1.74 21.69
CA ALA A 4 41.22 -2.81 20.82
C ALA A 4 41.39 -2.39 19.36
N ASP A 5 42.19 -3.15 18.61
CA ASP A 5 42.16 -3.14 17.14
C ASP A 5 40.72 -3.46 16.69
N GLY A 6 40.18 -2.69 15.74
CA GLY A 6 38.73 -2.68 15.50
C GLY A 6 38.28 -2.43 14.06
N TYR A 7 39.21 -2.05 13.17
CA TYR A 7 38.92 -1.88 11.76
C TYR A 7 39.29 -3.14 10.98
N ARG A 8 38.33 -3.67 10.21
CA ARG A 8 38.60 -4.63 9.12
C ARG A 8 38.68 -3.87 7.80
N PRO A 9 39.57 -4.24 6.86
CA PRO A 9 39.56 -3.63 5.55
C PRO A 9 38.21 -3.78 4.80
N SER A 10 37.88 -2.80 3.98
CA SER A 10 36.75 -2.81 3.05
C SER A 10 36.93 -3.93 2.01
N ARG A 11 35.83 -4.56 1.63
CA ARG A 11 35.74 -5.47 0.48
C ARG A 11 35.19 -4.77 -0.77
N LEU A 12 34.73 -3.53 -0.66
CA LEU A 12 34.31 -2.71 -1.79
C LEU A 12 35.49 -2.47 -2.74
N VAL A 13 35.39 -3.01 -3.96
CA VAL A 13 36.44 -2.81 -4.98
C VAL A 13 36.02 -1.67 -5.89
N LEU A 14 36.65 -0.51 -5.68
CA LEU A 14 36.41 0.68 -6.49
C LEU A 14 37.21 0.62 -7.80
N HIS A 15 36.53 0.78 -8.92
CA HIS A 15 37.11 0.79 -10.26
C HIS A 15 37.30 2.24 -10.78
N GLN A 16 37.84 3.09 -9.92
CA GLN A 16 38.03 4.53 -10.16
C GLN A 16 39.30 4.85 -10.95
N SER A 17 39.23 5.89 -11.79
CA SER A 17 40.40 6.56 -12.36
C SER A 17 41.06 7.44 -11.28
N PRO A 18 42.40 7.40 -11.06
CA PRO A 18 43.08 8.13 -9.97
C PRO A 18 43.02 9.68 -10.00
N ALA A 19 42.17 10.27 -10.85
CA ALA A 19 42.12 11.72 -11.10
C ALA A 19 40.67 12.26 -11.28
N GLN A 20 39.63 11.49 -10.93
CA GLN A 20 38.25 11.77 -11.33
C GLN A 20 37.18 11.67 -10.23
N ASN A 21 37.49 12.04 -8.99
CA ASN A 21 36.42 12.54 -8.11
C ASN A 21 36.08 13.95 -8.59
N SER A 22 34.97 14.10 -9.31
CA SER A 22 34.61 15.29 -10.07
C SER A 22 33.96 16.39 -9.22
N PHE A 23 34.61 16.74 -8.11
CA PHE A 23 34.28 17.92 -7.33
C PHE A 23 34.55 19.18 -8.15
N TYR A 24 33.51 20.01 -8.34
CA TYR A 24 33.55 21.20 -9.19
C TYR A 24 34.80 22.05 -8.95
N ALA A 25 35.62 22.21 -10.01
CA ALA A 25 37.02 22.61 -9.91
C ALA A 25 37.26 24.13 -9.96
N GLU A 26 36.27 24.94 -9.62
CA GLU A 26 36.32 26.41 -9.80
C GLU A 26 37.02 27.13 -8.62
N ASP A 27 36.74 26.75 -7.36
CA ASP A 27 37.29 27.44 -6.18
C ASP A 27 38.57 26.79 -5.61
N PRO A 28 39.64 27.56 -5.32
CA PRO A 28 40.86 27.04 -4.72
C PRO A 28 40.65 26.58 -3.27
N LEU A 29 41.22 25.43 -2.89
CA LEU A 29 41.15 24.92 -1.53
C LEU A 29 41.85 25.88 -0.53
N PRO A 30 41.24 26.19 0.62
CA PRO A 30 41.87 27.01 1.65
C PRO A 30 43.03 26.27 2.32
N ALA A 31 44.04 27.02 2.78
CA ALA A 31 45.21 26.47 3.48
C ALA A 31 44.89 25.89 4.87
N THR A 32 43.69 26.14 5.39
CA THR A 32 43.18 25.60 6.66
C THR A 32 41.66 25.57 6.63
N TYR A 33 41.07 24.50 7.15
CA TYR A 33 39.62 24.33 7.30
C TYR A 33 39.35 23.44 8.51
N ASP A 34 38.28 23.72 9.25
CA ASP A 34 37.97 23.04 10.51
C ASP A 34 36.45 23.01 10.75
N LEU A 35 35.85 21.83 10.69
CA LEU A 35 34.42 21.63 10.91
C LEU A 35 33.99 21.88 12.37
N THR A 36 34.91 21.80 13.35
CA THR A 36 34.58 22.07 14.76
C THR A 36 34.22 23.54 14.96
N ALA A 37 34.97 24.45 14.32
CA ALA A 37 34.69 25.88 14.29
C ALA A 37 33.37 26.25 13.59
N LEU A 38 32.83 25.33 12.77
CA LEU A 38 31.56 25.47 12.06
C LEU A 38 30.39 24.76 12.77
N ASN A 39 30.60 24.16 13.94
CA ASN A 39 29.64 23.31 14.65
C ASN A 39 29.13 22.12 13.81
N ARG A 40 29.98 21.59 12.91
CA ARG A 40 29.68 20.46 12.02
C ARG A 40 30.28 19.14 12.51
N VAL A 41 30.57 19.03 13.80
CA VAL A 41 31.17 17.83 14.42
C VAL A 41 30.44 17.55 15.72
N SER A 42 29.95 16.32 15.90
CA SER A 42 29.32 15.86 17.13
C SER A 42 30.32 15.73 18.29
N PRO A 43 29.88 15.65 19.57
CA PRO A 43 30.77 15.43 20.70
C PRO A 43 31.67 14.19 20.56
N VAL A 44 32.81 14.19 21.25
CA VAL A 44 33.69 13.01 21.34
C VAL A 44 33.06 11.97 22.26
N LYS A 45 32.98 10.73 21.77
CA LYS A 45 32.53 9.54 22.51
C LYS A 45 33.72 8.59 22.78
N ASP A 46 33.50 7.56 23.62
CA ASP A 46 34.52 6.55 23.96
C ASP A 46 34.03 5.13 23.61
N GLN A 47 34.75 4.47 22.71
CA GLN A 47 34.47 3.09 22.30
C GLN A 47 34.94 2.05 23.34
N GLY A 48 35.76 2.45 24.32
CA GLY A 48 36.41 1.56 25.27
C GLY A 48 37.23 0.45 24.57
N THR A 49 37.00 -0.80 25.00
CA THR A 49 37.72 -1.98 24.49
C THR A 49 36.93 -2.78 23.44
N SER A 50 35.89 -2.20 22.84
CA SER A 50 34.94 -2.91 21.96
C SER A 50 35.42 -3.21 20.54
N GLY A 51 36.44 -2.49 20.05
CA GLY A 51 36.80 -2.49 18.63
C GLY A 51 35.82 -1.71 17.73
N ALA A 52 34.82 -1.02 18.28
CA ALA A 52 33.75 -0.38 17.50
C ALA A 52 34.14 0.90 16.72
N CYS A 53 35.43 1.21 16.54
CA CYS A 53 35.92 2.43 15.87
C CYS A 53 35.26 2.71 14.51
N TRP A 54 34.98 1.66 13.74
CA TRP A 54 34.30 1.72 12.46
C TRP A 54 32.87 2.26 12.55
N ALA A 55 32.15 1.93 13.63
CA ALA A 55 30.80 2.43 13.90
C ALA A 55 30.85 3.93 14.26
N PHE A 56 31.75 4.33 15.17
CA PHE A 56 31.97 5.75 15.51
C PHE A 56 32.39 6.59 14.30
N SER A 57 33.23 6.05 13.40
CA SER A 57 33.64 6.76 12.18
C SER A 57 32.51 6.89 11.17
N ALA A 58 31.64 5.88 11.02
CA ALA A 58 30.49 5.96 10.12
C ALA A 58 29.41 6.90 10.66
N ILE A 59 29.00 6.69 11.92
CA ILE A 59 27.97 7.50 12.60
C ILE A 59 28.39 8.97 12.70
N GLY A 60 29.60 9.27 13.16
CA GLY A 60 30.04 10.67 13.25
C GLY A 60 30.25 11.36 11.89
N SER A 61 30.38 10.60 10.79
CA SER A 61 30.36 11.16 9.42
C SER A 61 28.93 11.52 9.01
N LEU A 62 27.97 10.63 9.27
CA LEU A 62 26.54 10.88 9.08
C LEU A 62 26.03 12.08 9.90
N GLU A 63 26.37 12.15 11.19
CA GLU A 63 26.05 13.29 12.06
C GLU A 63 26.64 14.61 11.52
N SER A 64 27.87 14.58 10.99
CA SER A 64 28.52 15.74 10.36
C SER A 64 27.83 16.23 9.08
N GLY A 65 27.19 15.33 8.34
CA GLY A 65 26.35 15.63 7.17
C GLY A 65 24.99 16.27 7.52
N LEU A 66 24.53 16.09 8.76
CA LEU A 66 23.29 16.67 9.29
C LEU A 66 23.53 17.98 10.07
N LEU A 67 24.67 18.09 10.77
CA LEU A 67 25.03 19.25 11.57
C LEU A 67 25.40 20.49 10.72
N PRO A 68 25.04 21.71 11.18
CA PRO A 68 24.35 22.02 12.42
C PRO A 68 22.80 22.04 12.28
N LEU A 69 22.27 21.72 11.10
CA LEU A 69 20.86 21.94 10.74
C LEU A 69 19.90 20.95 11.40
N GLN A 70 20.32 19.69 11.52
CA GLN A 70 19.56 18.62 12.18
C GLN A 70 20.49 17.91 13.18
N PRO A 71 20.69 18.49 14.39
CA PRO A 71 21.50 17.85 15.42
C PRO A 71 20.86 16.54 15.87
N ALA A 72 21.60 15.45 15.71
CA ALA A 72 21.26 14.12 16.21
C ALA A 72 22.49 13.52 16.90
N ASP A 73 22.24 12.62 17.84
CA ASP A 73 23.24 11.81 18.53
C ASP A 73 22.81 10.36 18.36
N PHE A 74 23.49 9.63 17.47
CA PHE A 74 23.06 8.31 17.02
C PHE A 74 23.81 7.18 17.73
N SER A 75 23.15 6.05 17.90
CA SER A 75 23.71 4.88 18.59
C SER A 75 24.74 4.14 17.73
N GLU A 76 26.01 4.18 18.15
CA GLU A 76 27.02 3.24 17.66
C GLU A 76 26.80 1.82 18.20
N ASN A 77 26.07 1.63 19.31
CA ASN A 77 25.79 0.31 19.86
C ASN A 77 24.92 -0.50 18.92
N ASN A 78 23.87 0.11 18.38
CA ASN A 78 22.94 -0.53 17.47
C ASN A 78 23.63 -0.96 16.17
N LEU A 79 24.40 -0.06 15.55
CA LEU A 79 25.20 -0.40 14.37
C LEU A 79 26.21 -1.53 14.65
N LYS A 80 26.88 -1.50 15.81
CA LYS A 80 27.86 -2.52 16.21
C LYS A 80 27.21 -3.91 16.36
N ASN A 81 26.08 -4.01 17.06
CA ASN A 81 25.40 -5.28 17.36
C ASN A 81 24.58 -5.80 16.17
N GLU A 82 23.75 -4.94 15.58
CA GLU A 82 22.74 -5.30 14.60
C GLU A 82 23.25 -5.18 13.15
N SER A 83 24.57 -5.20 12.93
CA SER A 83 25.17 -5.13 11.59
C SER A 83 24.78 -6.31 10.69
N GLY A 84 24.50 -7.49 11.27
CA GLY A 84 24.14 -8.72 10.56
C GLY A 84 25.32 -9.52 9.99
N PHE A 85 26.55 -9.00 10.07
CA PHE A 85 27.75 -9.66 9.56
C PHE A 85 28.39 -10.61 10.58
N ASP A 86 29.18 -11.56 10.10
CA ASP A 86 29.92 -12.49 10.94
C ASP A 86 30.95 -11.72 11.81
N PRO A 87 30.94 -11.87 13.15
CA PRO A 87 31.87 -11.18 14.05
C PRO A 87 33.32 -11.61 13.77
N ASP A 88 34.28 -10.71 13.94
CA ASP A 88 35.70 -11.06 13.73
C ASP A 88 36.18 -11.98 14.86
N PRO A 89 36.64 -13.22 14.57
CA PRO A 89 37.19 -14.10 15.59
C PRO A 89 38.45 -13.54 16.27
N ASN A 90 39.09 -12.49 15.73
CA ASN A 90 40.29 -11.88 16.29
C ASN A 90 40.06 -10.55 17.01
N SER A 91 39.02 -9.79 16.65
CA SER A 91 38.92 -8.36 17.02
C SER A 91 37.51 -7.86 17.41
N GLY A 92 36.44 -8.57 17.05
CA GLY A 92 35.07 -8.01 17.07
C GLY A 92 34.84 -6.84 16.10
N GLY A 93 35.83 -6.44 15.30
CA GLY A 93 35.81 -5.25 14.47
C GLY A 93 34.95 -5.33 13.21
N GLY A 94 34.86 -4.21 12.49
CA GLY A 94 34.02 -4.04 11.30
C GLY A 94 34.53 -2.94 10.36
N ASN A 95 33.70 -2.51 9.41
CA ASN A 95 34.09 -1.56 8.36
C ASN A 95 32.90 -0.70 7.86
N ASN A 96 33.14 0.25 6.95
CA ASN A 96 32.06 1.09 6.43
C ASN A 96 31.10 0.32 5.50
N ASP A 97 31.52 -0.76 4.83
CA ASP A 97 30.62 -1.60 4.02
C ASP A 97 29.47 -2.15 4.90
N MET A 98 29.80 -2.60 6.11
CA MET A 98 28.83 -3.06 7.12
C MET A 98 27.90 -1.94 7.58
N ALA A 99 28.43 -0.73 7.76
CA ALA A 99 27.65 0.44 8.13
C ALA A 99 26.68 0.87 7.03
N ILE A 100 27.13 0.90 5.77
CA ILE A 100 26.28 1.21 4.62
C ILE A 100 25.16 0.19 4.51
N ALA A 101 25.45 -1.12 4.62
CA ALA A 101 24.42 -2.16 4.56
C ALA A 101 23.35 -1.99 5.66
N TYR A 102 23.76 -1.76 6.91
CA TYR A 102 22.85 -1.51 8.05
C TYR A 102 21.97 -0.27 7.86
N LEU A 103 22.54 0.84 7.38
CA LEU A 103 21.83 2.10 7.12
C LEU A 103 20.89 1.98 5.91
N ALA A 104 21.34 1.35 4.82
CA ALA A 104 20.61 1.18 3.57
C ALA A 104 19.41 0.21 3.66
N ARG A 105 19.42 -0.72 4.62
CA ARG A 105 18.28 -1.60 4.90
C ARG A 105 17.27 -1.02 5.92
N TRP A 106 17.54 0.18 6.45
CA TRP A 106 16.75 0.88 7.46
C TRP A 106 16.65 0.22 8.85
N ASN A 107 17.65 -0.57 9.25
CA ASN A 107 17.78 -1.00 10.66
C ASN A 107 18.12 0.18 11.59
N GLY A 108 18.59 1.31 11.05
CA GLY A 108 18.90 2.51 11.82
C GLY A 108 19.34 3.68 10.93
N PRO A 109 19.92 4.74 11.51
CA PRO A 109 20.42 4.78 12.89
C PRO A 109 19.31 4.98 13.92
N LEU A 110 19.53 4.47 15.13
CA LEU A 110 18.73 4.82 16.32
C LEU A 110 19.37 6.02 17.05
N LEU A 111 18.64 6.62 18.01
CA LEU A 111 19.24 7.58 18.94
C LEU A 111 20.11 6.87 19.99
N GLU A 112 21.21 7.51 20.38
CA GLU A 112 22.05 7.11 21.52
C GLU A 112 21.28 7.08 22.85
N THR A 113 20.16 7.82 22.96
CA THR A 113 19.28 7.75 24.14
C THR A 113 18.46 6.47 24.23
N ASP A 114 18.21 5.82 23.10
CA ASP A 114 17.32 4.66 22.99
C ASP A 114 18.12 3.35 23.07
N ASP A 115 19.36 3.37 22.56
CA ASP A 115 20.32 2.26 22.63
C ASP A 115 21.73 2.75 23.03
N PRO A 116 21.97 3.13 24.30
CA PRO A 116 23.23 3.75 24.73
C PRO A 116 24.46 2.87 24.54
N PHE A 117 25.61 3.50 24.28
CA PHE A 117 26.85 2.80 24.03
C PHE A 117 27.44 2.10 25.27
N ASP A 118 27.42 0.76 25.24
CA ASP A 118 28.17 -0.10 26.14
C ASP A 118 29.29 -0.84 25.37
N PRO A 119 30.58 -0.62 25.70
CA PRO A 119 31.70 -1.34 25.10
C PRO A 119 31.63 -2.87 25.24
N GLY A 120 30.93 -3.37 26.26
CA GLY A 120 30.77 -4.80 26.55
C GLY A 120 29.47 -5.42 26.03
N SER A 121 28.52 -4.62 25.52
CA SER A 121 27.26 -5.15 25.00
C SER A 121 27.46 -5.89 23.67
N THR A 122 26.68 -6.96 23.49
CA THR A 122 26.57 -7.77 22.27
C THR A 122 25.11 -7.88 21.79
N THR A 123 24.24 -6.99 22.26
CA THR A 123 22.78 -7.00 22.01
C THR A 123 22.24 -5.58 22.03
N SER A 124 21.25 -5.30 21.20
CA SER A 124 20.60 -4.01 21.11
C SER A 124 19.09 -4.10 21.31
N VAL A 125 18.43 -2.94 21.42
CA VAL A 125 16.97 -2.84 21.40
C VAL A 125 16.42 -3.20 20.01
N THR A 126 15.30 -3.92 19.97
CA THR A 126 14.76 -4.52 18.73
C THR A 126 13.43 -3.92 18.26
N GLU A 127 12.86 -2.97 19.00
CA GLU A 127 11.49 -2.43 18.75
C GLU A 127 11.48 -0.96 18.27
N THR A 128 12.64 -0.38 17.98
CA THR A 128 12.81 1.04 17.64
C THR A 128 13.08 1.22 16.14
N GLN A 129 12.47 2.25 15.55
CA GLN A 129 12.63 2.59 14.13
C GLN A 129 13.85 3.49 13.89
N ALA A 130 14.41 3.41 12.67
CA ALA A 130 15.41 4.35 12.19
C ALA A 130 14.93 5.81 12.35
N GLN A 131 15.87 6.72 12.61
CA GLN A 131 15.59 8.14 12.79
C GLN A 131 15.73 8.94 11.49
N VAL A 132 16.57 8.45 10.57
CA VAL A 132 16.76 8.96 9.22
C VAL A 132 16.99 7.79 8.26
N HIS A 133 16.57 7.93 7.01
CA HIS A 133 16.93 7.02 5.93
C HIS A 133 18.12 7.59 5.17
N VAL A 134 19.25 6.88 5.17
CA VAL A 134 20.42 7.24 4.36
C VAL A 134 20.12 6.97 2.88
N GLN A 135 20.27 7.99 2.05
CA GLN A 135 20.03 7.92 0.60
C GLN A 135 21.32 7.71 -0.17
N ASP A 136 22.35 8.51 0.13
CA ASP A 136 23.64 8.45 -0.58
C ASP A 136 24.81 8.29 0.40
N VAL A 137 25.79 7.48 -0.01
CA VAL A 137 27.10 7.35 0.64
C VAL A 137 28.16 7.36 -0.44
N ILE A 138 29.08 8.33 -0.41
CA ILE A 138 30.17 8.46 -1.38
C ILE A 138 31.41 7.72 -0.88
N ALA A 139 31.99 6.89 -1.76
CA ALA A 139 33.24 6.17 -1.54
C ALA A 139 34.38 6.82 -2.35
N LEU A 140 35.30 7.46 -1.64
CA LEU A 140 36.47 8.15 -2.19
C LEU A 140 37.64 7.18 -2.37
N ALA A 141 38.46 7.44 -3.39
CA ALA A 141 39.70 6.71 -3.63
C ALA A 141 40.64 6.72 -2.42
N ARG A 142 41.29 5.57 -2.16
CA ARG A 142 42.42 5.47 -1.23
C ARG A 142 43.57 6.41 -1.63
N ARG A 143 44.21 7.03 -0.65
CA ARG A 143 45.35 7.94 -0.87
C ARG A 143 46.55 7.20 -1.44
N THR A 144 46.99 7.58 -2.64
CA THR A 144 48.20 7.06 -3.27
C THR A 144 49.47 7.55 -2.59
N GLY A 145 49.50 8.79 -2.07
CA GLY A 145 50.68 9.40 -1.45
C GLY A 145 50.38 10.67 -0.64
N PRO A 146 51.42 11.37 -0.14
CA PRO A 146 51.27 12.49 0.78
C PRO A 146 50.62 13.74 0.18
N THR A 147 50.67 13.90 -1.14
CA THR A 147 50.04 15.01 -1.87
C THR A 147 48.61 14.69 -2.32
N ASP A 148 48.16 13.46 -2.12
CA ASP A 148 46.85 12.97 -2.54
C ASP A 148 45.83 13.24 -1.43
N ASN A 149 45.38 14.50 -1.36
CA ASN A 149 44.53 15.01 -0.27
C ASN A 149 43.29 15.75 -0.77
N ASP A 150 43.28 16.25 -2.01
CA ASP A 150 42.32 17.27 -2.45
C ASP A 150 40.87 16.73 -2.52
N ALA A 151 40.69 15.46 -2.90
CA ALA A 151 39.38 14.80 -2.87
C ALA A 151 38.80 14.68 -1.45
N ILE A 152 39.65 14.35 -0.46
CA ILE A 152 39.26 14.29 0.95
C ILE A 152 38.97 15.69 1.48
N LYS A 153 39.80 16.69 1.15
CA LYS A 153 39.58 18.10 1.54
C LYS A 153 38.27 18.65 0.99
N ARG A 154 37.94 18.36 -0.27
CA ARG A 154 36.64 18.71 -0.89
C ARG A 154 35.49 18.05 -0.15
N ALA A 155 35.52 16.74 0.05
CA ALA A 155 34.47 16.03 0.79
C ALA A 155 34.26 16.58 2.22
N ILE A 156 35.34 16.97 2.92
CA ILE A 156 35.28 17.65 4.23
C ILE A 156 34.50 18.98 4.15
N MET A 157 34.73 19.79 3.11
CA MET A 157 33.99 21.05 2.92
C MET A 157 32.53 20.80 2.55
N ASP A 158 32.32 20.01 1.50
CA ASP A 158 31.06 19.90 0.78
C ASP A 158 30.04 19.06 1.54
N TYR A 159 30.49 17.98 2.20
CA TYR A 159 29.63 16.97 2.79
C TYR A 159 29.81 16.84 4.30
N GLY A 160 31.00 17.08 4.84
CA GLY A 160 31.31 16.96 6.27
C GLY A 160 32.40 15.94 6.55
N ALA A 161 32.55 15.56 7.82
CA ALA A 161 33.67 14.76 8.29
C ALA A 161 33.78 13.42 7.55
N VAL A 162 35.00 13.08 7.10
CA VAL A 162 35.25 11.89 6.27
C VAL A 162 35.73 10.73 7.14
N SER A 163 35.06 9.59 7.04
CA SER A 163 35.41 8.32 7.68
C SER A 163 36.60 7.69 6.96
N VAL A 164 37.72 7.49 7.67
CA VAL A 164 38.96 6.93 7.09
C VAL A 164 39.60 5.85 7.96
N SER A 165 40.31 4.93 7.32
CA SER A 165 41.19 3.97 8.00
C SER A 165 42.56 4.59 8.34
N MET A 166 43.18 4.16 9.43
CA MET A 166 44.59 4.40 9.72
C MET A 166 45.22 3.23 10.48
N TYR A 167 46.56 3.25 10.61
CA TYR A 167 47.24 2.43 11.61
C TYR A 167 47.34 3.18 12.93
N MET A 168 46.96 2.53 14.04
CA MET A 168 47.16 2.98 15.42
C MET A 168 47.92 1.88 16.16
N GLY A 169 49.03 2.23 16.79
CA GLY A 169 49.89 1.27 17.47
C GLY A 169 51.22 1.86 17.89
N GLY A 170 52.06 1.00 18.46
CA GLY A 170 53.44 1.32 18.79
C GLY A 170 53.61 2.44 19.82
N GLN A 171 54.80 3.04 19.80
CA GLN A 171 55.14 4.20 20.62
C GLN A 171 54.34 5.43 20.21
N ASN A 172 54.07 5.64 18.92
CA ASN A 172 53.36 6.81 18.42
C ASN A 172 52.00 7.03 19.11
N THR A 173 51.15 6.01 19.13
CA THR A 173 49.85 6.08 19.83
C THR A 173 50.02 6.22 21.35
N SER A 174 51.07 5.61 21.93
CA SER A 174 51.32 5.70 23.38
C SER A 174 51.75 7.08 23.86
N GLN A 175 52.47 7.86 23.03
CA GLN A 175 52.88 9.23 23.37
C GLN A 175 51.68 10.19 23.37
N ILE A 176 50.71 9.99 22.46
CA ILE A 176 49.46 10.76 22.46
C ILE A 176 48.61 10.38 23.68
N ALA A 177 48.48 9.08 23.97
CA ALA A 177 47.77 8.61 25.17
C ALA A 177 48.40 9.08 26.50
N ALA A 178 49.70 9.40 26.51
CA ALA A 178 50.41 9.96 27.66
C ALA A 178 50.35 11.50 27.74
N GLY A 179 49.68 12.17 26.79
CA GLY A 179 49.65 13.64 26.70
C GLY A 179 51.00 14.27 26.34
N ALA A 180 51.96 13.49 25.84
CA ALA A 180 53.30 13.97 25.48
C ALA A 180 53.33 14.68 24.11
N THR A 181 52.36 14.37 23.24
CA THR A 181 52.17 15.01 21.93
C THR A 181 50.70 14.93 21.51
N THR A 182 50.30 15.76 20.56
CA THR A 182 48.98 15.71 19.88
C THR A 182 49.14 15.41 18.38
N SER A 183 50.36 15.06 17.95
CA SER A 183 50.75 14.87 16.56
C SER A 183 51.08 13.40 16.30
N TYR A 184 50.46 12.80 15.28
CA TYR A 184 50.70 11.43 14.82
C TYR A 184 51.39 11.41 13.46
N PHE A 185 52.43 10.59 13.35
CA PHE A 185 53.11 10.28 12.09
C PHE A 185 53.82 8.94 12.21
N SER A 186 53.52 8.00 11.33
CA SER A 186 54.32 6.80 11.11
C SER A 186 54.91 6.80 9.70
N SER A 187 56.23 6.57 9.63
CA SER A 187 56.95 6.24 8.39
C SER A 187 57.01 4.72 8.13
N VAL A 188 56.54 3.92 9.09
CA VAL A 188 56.56 2.46 9.06
C VAL A 188 55.27 1.94 8.45
N ALA A 189 55.37 1.23 7.33
CA ALA A 189 54.21 0.61 6.67
C ALA A 189 53.61 -0.51 7.53
N ALA A 190 52.32 -0.40 7.81
CA ALA A 190 51.53 -1.32 8.61
C ALA A 190 50.10 -1.45 8.06
N THR A 191 49.40 -2.53 8.40
CA THR A 191 47.98 -2.70 8.02
C THR A 191 47.11 -1.77 8.86
N PRO A 192 46.22 -0.96 8.27
CA PRO A 192 45.24 -0.18 9.03
C PRO A 192 44.36 -1.07 9.93
N ASN A 193 44.19 -0.65 11.18
CA ASN A 193 43.52 -1.39 12.26
C ASN A 193 42.55 -0.52 13.09
N HIS A 194 42.47 0.77 12.80
CA HIS A 194 41.59 1.73 13.47
C HIS A 194 40.93 2.66 12.45
N ALA A 195 39.72 3.13 12.75
CA ALA A 195 38.98 4.08 11.92
C ALA A 195 38.75 5.40 12.69
N VAL A 196 38.82 6.52 11.97
CA VAL A 196 38.75 7.88 12.54
C VAL A 196 38.03 8.83 11.60
N LEU A 197 37.68 10.02 12.10
CA LEU A 197 37.05 11.08 11.33
C LEU A 197 38.05 12.19 11.02
N LEU A 198 38.25 12.48 9.73
CA LEU A 198 38.95 13.69 9.30
C LEU A 198 37.94 14.84 9.31
N VAL A 199 38.16 15.81 10.19
CA VAL A 199 37.24 16.94 10.44
C VAL A 199 37.77 18.28 9.91
N GLY A 200 38.96 18.28 9.29
CA GLY A 200 39.62 19.50 8.84
C GLY A 200 41.07 19.25 8.44
N TRP A 201 41.79 20.32 8.10
CA TRP A 201 43.22 20.26 7.78
C TRP A 201 43.93 21.59 8.02
N ILE A 202 45.26 21.53 8.10
CA ILE A 202 46.16 22.68 8.24
C ILE A 202 47.38 22.42 7.34
N ASP A 203 47.45 23.08 6.18
CA ASP A 203 48.56 22.88 5.22
C ASP A 203 49.89 23.41 5.74
N GLY A 204 49.87 24.48 6.55
CA GLY A 204 51.05 25.08 7.16
C GLY A 204 51.50 24.44 8.48
N ARG A 205 51.02 23.23 8.83
CA ARG A 205 51.40 22.56 10.10
C ARG A 205 52.85 22.07 10.01
N PRO A 206 53.80 22.58 10.81
CA PRO A 206 55.21 22.26 10.63
C PRO A 206 55.53 20.77 10.76
N ALA A 207 56.37 20.24 9.87
CA ALA A 207 56.92 18.88 9.97
C ALA A 207 57.60 18.62 11.33
N ALA A 208 58.19 19.66 11.92
CA ALA A 208 58.86 19.60 13.22
C ALA A 208 57.90 19.38 14.42
N ASP A 209 56.58 19.53 14.22
CA ASP A 209 55.58 19.23 15.25
C ASP A 209 55.31 17.72 15.38
N PHE A 210 55.85 16.91 14.47
CA PHE A 210 55.65 15.46 14.39
C PHE A 210 56.94 14.74 14.78
N THR A 211 56.80 13.53 15.31
CA THR A 211 57.91 12.63 15.60
C THR A 211 57.41 11.20 15.50
N ASP A 212 58.04 10.40 14.65
CA ASP A 212 57.78 8.97 14.55
C ASP A 212 58.65 8.23 15.58
N TYR A 213 58.06 8.00 16.76
CA TYR A 213 58.69 7.33 17.88
C TYR A 213 58.94 5.84 17.62
N ASP A 214 58.30 5.23 16.61
CA ASP A 214 58.47 3.82 16.24
C ASP A 214 59.66 3.61 15.29
N SER A 215 60.04 4.60 14.48
CA SER A 215 61.22 4.54 13.59
C SER A 215 62.50 5.18 14.15
N GLY A 216 62.48 5.62 15.41
CA GLY A 216 63.64 6.24 16.06
C GLY A 216 63.67 7.77 15.99
N ASN A 217 62.50 8.40 16.07
CA ASN A 217 62.25 9.84 16.05
C ASN A 217 62.50 10.50 14.68
N ALA A 218 62.05 9.85 13.60
CA ALA A 218 62.00 10.49 12.28
C ALA A 218 60.94 11.62 12.23
N VAL A 219 61.09 12.56 11.31
CA VAL A 219 60.11 13.62 11.05
C VAL A 219 59.57 13.52 9.61
N PRO A 220 58.34 13.99 9.32
CA PRO A 220 57.82 14.12 7.97
C PRO A 220 58.77 14.86 7.02
N SER A 221 58.69 14.53 5.73
CA SER A 221 59.50 15.20 4.70
C SER A 221 58.93 16.54 4.22
N GLY A 222 57.78 16.97 4.75
CA GLY A 222 57.18 18.28 4.51
C GLY A 222 56.07 18.60 5.51
N ASP A 223 55.59 19.83 5.44
CA ASP A 223 54.53 20.36 6.29
C ASP A 223 53.14 19.85 5.86
N GLY A 224 52.18 19.96 6.77
CA GLY A 224 50.76 19.71 6.49
C GLY A 224 50.18 18.50 7.24
N ALA A 225 48.94 18.68 7.72
CA ALA A 225 48.26 17.69 8.54
C ALA A 225 46.73 17.77 8.40
N PHE A 226 46.05 16.63 8.58
CA PHE A 226 44.62 16.59 8.84
C PHE A 226 44.33 16.76 10.34
N ILE A 227 43.19 17.36 10.66
CA ILE A 227 42.60 17.40 12.00
C ILE A 227 41.71 16.17 12.15
N VAL A 228 41.91 15.41 13.22
CA VAL A 228 41.27 14.10 13.42
C VAL A 228 40.46 14.08 14.71
N LYS A 229 39.18 13.70 14.61
CA LYS A 229 38.36 13.29 15.76
C LYS A 229 38.53 11.78 15.98
N ASN A 230 38.87 11.39 17.20
CA ASN A 230 39.01 9.99 17.62
C ASN A 230 37.80 9.54 18.48
N SER A 231 37.74 8.25 18.79
CA SER A 231 36.70 7.55 19.54
C SER A 231 37.21 6.95 20.85
N TYR A 232 38.21 7.57 21.49
CA TYR A 232 38.81 7.13 22.78
C TYR A 232 38.48 8.07 23.94
N GLY A 233 37.36 8.79 23.86
CA GLY A 233 36.93 9.76 24.88
C GLY A 233 37.74 11.05 24.88
N THR A 234 37.27 12.02 25.67
CA THR A 234 37.89 13.35 25.80
C THR A 234 39.23 13.32 26.55
N ASP A 235 39.45 12.33 27.40
CA ASP A 235 40.69 12.20 28.19
C ASP A 235 41.90 11.75 27.35
N TRP A 236 41.71 11.48 26.05
CA TRP A 236 42.76 11.04 25.13
C TRP A 236 43.14 12.14 24.12
N GLY A 237 44.44 12.35 23.91
CA GLY A 237 44.95 13.35 22.96
C GLY A 237 44.67 14.79 23.39
N ALA A 238 44.20 15.63 22.47
CA ALA A 238 43.72 16.97 22.74
C ALA A 238 42.18 16.96 22.79
N ASP A 239 41.61 16.69 23.96
CA ASP A 239 40.16 16.63 24.18
C ASP A 239 39.44 15.65 23.22
N GLY A 240 40.08 14.53 22.88
CA GLY A 240 39.62 13.53 21.91
C GLY A 240 40.13 13.73 20.47
N TYR A 241 40.84 14.82 20.20
CA TYR A 241 41.37 15.15 18.88
C TYR A 241 42.89 14.96 18.80
N PHE A 242 43.39 14.80 17.57
CA PHE A 242 44.82 14.85 17.27
C PHE A 242 45.04 15.30 15.82
N TYR A 243 46.30 15.48 15.44
CA TYR A 243 46.70 15.88 14.10
C TYR A 243 47.50 14.75 13.47
N ILE A 244 47.18 14.37 12.23
CA ILE A 244 47.95 13.37 11.49
C ILE A 244 48.67 14.00 10.31
N SER A 245 49.98 13.78 10.20
CA SER A 245 50.75 14.33 9.08
C SER A 245 50.25 13.77 7.75
N TYR A 246 50.21 14.59 6.70
CA TYR A 246 49.96 14.13 5.34
C TYR A 246 50.94 13.03 4.89
N TYR A 247 52.14 13.00 5.49
CA TYR A 247 53.20 12.05 5.16
C TYR A 247 53.07 10.69 5.85
N ASP A 248 52.07 10.49 6.72
CA ASP A 248 51.77 9.17 7.27
C ASP A 248 51.51 8.15 6.16
N VAL A 249 52.22 7.02 6.22
CA VAL A 249 52.20 6.02 5.14
C VAL A 249 51.00 5.06 5.21
N ASN A 250 50.20 5.13 6.27
CA ASN A 250 49.10 4.20 6.57
C ASN A 250 47.71 4.87 6.53
N LEU A 251 47.65 6.19 6.69
CA LEU A 251 46.41 6.99 6.61
C LEU A 251 45.71 6.85 5.25
N ALA A 252 44.42 6.46 5.31
CA ALA A 252 43.52 6.33 4.17
C ALA A 252 44.09 5.46 3.04
N LYS A 253 44.71 4.33 3.42
CA LYS A 253 45.15 3.27 2.50
C LYS A 253 44.04 2.28 2.11
N ASP A 254 42.89 2.39 2.77
CA ASP A 254 41.63 1.79 2.36
C ASP A 254 40.65 2.86 1.81
N ASN A 255 39.50 2.43 1.32
CA ASN A 255 38.41 3.31 0.87
C ASN A 255 37.99 4.28 1.99
N CYS A 256 37.71 5.53 1.61
CA CYS A 256 37.25 6.57 2.53
C CYS A 256 35.79 6.91 2.24
N PHE A 257 35.00 7.21 3.27
CA PHE A 257 33.54 7.30 3.13
C PHE A 257 33.00 8.60 3.71
N VAL A 258 31.95 9.12 3.09
CA VAL A 258 31.16 10.24 3.60
C VAL A 258 29.68 10.03 3.28
N TYR A 259 28.81 10.49 4.19
CA TYR A 259 27.36 10.23 4.17
C TYR A 259 26.60 11.54 3.89
N PRO A 260 26.61 12.06 2.64
CA PRO A 260 26.10 13.40 2.31
C PRO A 260 24.58 13.54 2.39
N ALA A 261 23.84 12.45 2.17
CA ALA A 261 22.38 12.47 2.08
C ALA A 261 21.76 11.45 3.06
N ALA A 262 21.12 11.98 4.08
CA ALA A 262 20.16 11.27 4.91
C ALA A 262 18.95 12.17 5.10
N GLU A 263 17.77 11.55 5.17
CA GLU A 263 16.48 12.22 5.12
C GLU A 263 15.56 11.72 6.23
N PRO A 264 14.55 12.50 6.66
CA PRO A 264 13.54 12.03 7.60
C PRO A 264 12.80 10.79 7.07
N VAL A 265 12.46 9.85 7.95
CA VAL A 265 11.84 8.55 7.60
C VAL A 265 10.45 8.61 6.95
N ILE A 266 9.92 9.81 6.71
CA ILE A 266 8.68 10.03 5.96
C ILE A 266 8.91 10.13 4.44
N ASN A 267 10.16 10.01 3.96
CA ASN A 267 10.46 10.13 2.53
C ASN A 267 9.94 8.94 1.71
N TYR A 268 10.04 7.72 2.26
CA TYR A 268 9.54 6.48 1.69
C TYR A 268 8.98 5.58 2.80
N ALA A 269 7.97 4.78 2.47
CA ALA A 269 7.28 3.91 3.43
C ALA A 269 7.83 2.47 3.43
N VAL A 270 8.24 1.96 2.27
CA VAL A 270 8.67 0.55 2.11
C VAL A 270 9.97 0.49 1.34
N ASN A 271 10.83 -0.46 1.73
CA ASN A 271 12.12 -0.76 1.14
C ASN A 271 12.13 -2.24 0.72
N TYR A 272 11.83 -2.52 -0.54
CA TYR A 272 11.95 -3.87 -1.10
C TYR A 272 13.40 -4.17 -1.41
N GLN A 273 13.91 -5.26 -0.85
CA GLN A 273 15.34 -5.59 -0.87
C GLN A 273 15.56 -7.09 -0.69
N TYR A 274 16.64 -7.58 -1.30
CA TYR A 274 17.14 -8.95 -1.11
C TYR A 274 18.59 -8.98 -0.58
N ASP A 275 19.19 -7.80 -0.39
CA ASP A 275 20.58 -7.56 -0.04
C ASP A 275 20.68 -6.89 1.35
N LEU A 276 20.31 -7.61 2.41
CA LEU A 276 20.36 -7.10 3.79
C LEU A 276 21.80 -6.78 4.23
N LEU A 277 22.78 -7.58 3.81
CA LEU A 277 24.22 -7.36 4.01
C LEU A 277 24.86 -6.54 2.87
N GLY A 278 24.06 -6.04 1.92
CA GLY A 278 24.51 -5.12 0.87
C GLY A 278 25.70 -5.65 0.05
N TYR A 279 26.61 -4.75 -0.32
CA TYR A 279 27.74 -5.11 -1.17
C TYR A 279 28.71 -6.08 -0.47
N THR A 280 28.88 -7.27 -1.05
CA THR A 280 29.87 -8.27 -0.60
C THR A 280 30.64 -8.91 -1.77
N GLY A 281 30.29 -8.59 -3.02
CA GLY A 281 30.99 -8.96 -4.23
C GLY A 281 30.43 -8.25 -5.46
N SER A 282 30.92 -8.62 -6.65
CA SER A 282 30.39 -8.13 -7.93
C SER A 282 30.39 -9.21 -9.00
N ALA A 283 29.40 -9.14 -9.90
CA ALA A 283 29.41 -9.85 -11.18
C ALA A 283 29.85 -8.87 -12.27
N SER A 284 30.74 -9.29 -13.17
CA SER A 284 31.34 -8.40 -14.18
C SER A 284 31.10 -8.90 -15.60
N TYR A 285 30.72 -8.01 -16.50
CA TYR A 285 30.48 -8.32 -17.91
C TYR A 285 31.26 -7.35 -18.82
N GLY A 286 31.56 -7.78 -20.04
CA GLY A 286 32.43 -7.06 -20.98
C GLY A 286 31.74 -5.90 -21.71
N GLY A 287 31.21 -4.93 -20.98
CA GLY A 287 30.53 -3.75 -21.53
C GLY A 287 29.59 -3.10 -20.52
N ASP A 288 28.44 -2.62 -21.00
CA ASP A 288 27.28 -2.29 -20.15
C ASP A 288 26.86 -3.48 -19.30
N ILE A 289 26.21 -3.21 -18.16
CA ILE A 289 25.55 -4.23 -17.35
C ILE A 289 24.09 -3.87 -17.16
N TRP A 290 23.22 -4.84 -17.40
CA TRP A 290 21.80 -4.79 -17.08
C TRP A 290 21.55 -5.71 -15.89
N MET A 291 20.90 -5.18 -14.87
CA MET A 291 20.60 -5.89 -13.63
C MET A 291 19.14 -5.66 -13.25
N ALA A 292 18.47 -6.68 -12.74
CA ALA A 292 17.05 -6.61 -12.42
C ALA A 292 16.68 -7.42 -11.18
N ASN A 293 15.88 -6.84 -10.29
CA ASN A 293 15.27 -7.54 -9.16
C ASN A 293 13.75 -7.59 -9.37
N ILE A 294 13.16 -8.73 -9.05
CA ILE A 294 11.71 -8.98 -9.11
C ILE A 294 11.15 -8.93 -7.70
N TYR A 295 10.16 -8.10 -7.44
CA TYR A 295 9.51 -8.00 -6.12
C TYR A 295 7.99 -8.25 -6.26
N THR A 296 7.32 -8.52 -5.14
CA THR A 296 5.85 -8.64 -5.09
C THR A 296 5.27 -7.46 -4.34
N LYS A 297 4.35 -6.72 -4.98
CA LYS A 297 3.70 -5.53 -4.43
C LYS A 297 2.72 -5.90 -3.31
N GLN A 298 2.90 -5.42 -2.08
CA GLN A 298 1.92 -5.64 -1.01
C GLN A 298 0.73 -4.68 -1.13
N THR A 299 -0.31 -4.93 -0.35
CA THR A 299 -1.57 -4.20 -0.45
C THR A 299 -1.45 -2.78 0.11
N GLU A 300 -0.85 -2.64 1.28
CA GLU A 300 -0.70 -1.40 2.04
C GLU A 300 0.29 -0.40 1.42
N ASP A 301 1.25 -0.87 0.60
CA ASP A 301 2.32 -0.01 0.06
C ASP A 301 1.79 1.01 -0.97
N GLY A 302 2.45 2.17 -1.08
CA GLY A 302 2.12 3.17 -2.11
C GLY A 302 2.76 2.89 -3.47
N ASP A 303 2.76 3.89 -4.33
CA ASP A 303 3.42 3.84 -5.65
C ASP A 303 4.96 3.76 -5.50
N LEU A 304 5.61 3.04 -6.41
CA LEU A 304 7.07 2.96 -6.50
C LEU A 304 7.61 4.33 -6.94
N ALA A 305 8.51 4.93 -6.15
CA ALA A 305 8.98 6.30 -6.40
C ALA A 305 10.50 6.46 -6.45
N ALA A 306 11.28 5.50 -5.96
CA ALA A 306 12.73 5.53 -6.08
C ALA A 306 13.33 4.12 -6.12
N VAL A 307 14.60 4.04 -6.51
CA VAL A 307 15.41 2.82 -6.47
C VAL A 307 16.80 3.15 -5.91
N SER A 308 17.48 2.21 -5.27
CA SER A 308 18.89 2.39 -4.92
C SER A 308 19.75 1.22 -5.37
N PHE A 309 21.03 1.52 -5.60
CA PHE A 309 22.04 0.55 -5.98
C PHE A 309 23.44 1.09 -5.67
N TYR A 310 24.43 0.20 -5.66
CA TYR A 310 25.82 0.61 -5.56
C TYR A 310 26.38 0.93 -6.94
N ASN A 311 27.08 2.06 -7.05
CA ASN A 311 27.89 2.41 -8.21
C ASN A 311 29.37 2.19 -7.90
N LEU A 312 30.04 1.37 -8.69
CA LEU A 312 31.41 0.93 -8.45
C LEU A 312 32.46 1.68 -9.29
N GLN A 313 32.03 2.59 -10.16
CA GLN A 313 32.84 3.36 -11.11
C GLN A 313 32.49 4.85 -11.12
N THR A 314 33.45 5.70 -11.48
CA THR A 314 33.20 7.14 -11.73
C THR A 314 32.60 7.35 -13.11
N ASP A 315 31.87 8.47 -13.28
CA ASP A 315 31.22 8.88 -14.53
C ASP A 315 30.25 7.83 -15.12
N THR A 316 29.56 7.07 -14.26
CA THR A 316 28.60 6.02 -14.66
C THR A 316 27.28 6.65 -15.10
N THR A 317 26.82 6.36 -16.32
CA THR A 317 25.44 6.67 -16.76
C THR A 317 24.51 5.54 -16.33
N TYR A 318 23.34 5.87 -15.78
CA TYR A 318 22.30 4.91 -15.45
C TYR A 318 21.00 5.15 -16.23
N ARG A 319 20.23 4.06 -16.41
CA ARG A 319 18.81 4.09 -16.79
C ARG A 319 18.06 3.12 -15.91
N VAL A 320 16.99 3.60 -15.27
CA VAL A 320 16.06 2.78 -14.48
C VAL A 320 14.82 2.55 -15.32
N TYR A 321 14.37 1.31 -15.39
CA TYR A 321 13.11 0.91 -15.99
C TYR A 321 12.28 0.12 -14.98
N VAL A 322 10.96 0.17 -15.15
CA VAL A 322 9.99 -0.60 -14.34
C VAL A 322 9.15 -1.48 -15.27
N ILE A 323 8.82 -2.67 -14.79
CA ILE A 323 7.83 -3.58 -15.39
C ILE A 323 6.75 -3.79 -14.33
N GLU A 324 5.56 -3.24 -14.55
CA GLU A 324 4.46 -3.19 -13.56
C GLU A 324 3.78 -4.55 -13.33
N ASP A 325 3.78 -5.43 -14.33
CA ASP A 325 3.16 -6.76 -14.30
C ASP A 325 4.16 -7.78 -14.87
N PHE A 326 5.05 -8.28 -14.01
CA PHE A 326 6.07 -9.26 -14.36
C PHE A 326 5.49 -10.67 -14.31
N LEU A 327 5.45 -11.35 -15.47
CA LEU A 327 4.92 -12.71 -15.59
C LEU A 327 6.04 -13.73 -15.82
N SER A 328 7.15 -13.33 -16.46
CA SER A 328 8.30 -14.18 -16.74
C SER A 328 9.57 -13.39 -17.09
N SER A 329 10.72 -14.05 -17.07
CA SER A 329 12.00 -13.44 -17.48
C SER A 329 12.06 -12.98 -18.94
N ALA A 330 11.06 -13.30 -19.78
CA ALA A 330 10.93 -12.72 -21.12
C ALA A 330 10.51 -11.22 -21.08
N ASP A 331 9.81 -10.81 -20.02
CA ASP A 331 9.32 -9.44 -19.87
C ASP A 331 10.47 -8.45 -19.60
N LEU A 332 11.60 -8.93 -19.06
CA LEU A 332 12.82 -8.14 -18.84
C LEU A 332 13.39 -7.50 -20.13
N ASP A 333 13.10 -8.09 -21.29
CA ASP A 333 13.45 -7.51 -22.60
C ASP A 333 12.30 -6.65 -23.18
N ALA A 334 11.07 -7.15 -23.15
CA ALA A 334 9.97 -6.59 -23.93
C ALA A 334 8.98 -5.68 -23.17
N GLY A 335 8.89 -5.80 -21.84
CA GLY A 335 7.85 -5.15 -21.02
C GLY A 335 8.28 -3.88 -20.28
N ARG A 336 9.54 -3.44 -20.43
CA ARG A 336 10.15 -2.37 -19.63
C ARG A 336 9.76 -0.94 -20.06
N THR A 337 9.33 -0.13 -19.10
CA THR A 337 9.08 1.32 -19.26
C THR A 337 10.21 2.12 -18.61
N LEU A 338 10.82 3.07 -19.33
CA LEU A 338 11.87 3.94 -18.77
C LEU A 338 11.26 4.85 -17.69
N ALA A 339 11.83 4.83 -16.49
CA ALA A 339 11.33 5.52 -15.31
C ALA A 339 12.31 6.52 -14.70
N ALA A 340 13.63 6.41 -14.97
CA ALA A 340 14.61 7.45 -14.64
C ALA A 340 15.88 7.33 -15.51
N THR A 341 16.65 8.42 -15.65
CA THR A 341 18.01 8.36 -16.18
C THR A 341 18.88 9.49 -15.64
N GLY A 342 20.17 9.23 -15.49
CA GLY A 342 21.13 10.23 -15.01
C GLY A 342 22.56 9.73 -15.04
N THR A 343 23.44 10.45 -14.34
CA THR A 343 24.87 10.16 -14.27
C THR A 343 25.35 10.26 -12.83
N LEU A 344 26.05 9.23 -12.35
CA LEU A 344 26.72 9.21 -11.05
C LEU A 344 28.20 9.49 -11.26
N ALA A 345 28.64 10.64 -10.73
CA ALA A 345 30.00 11.12 -10.80
C ALA A 345 30.97 10.24 -9.99
N ASP A 346 30.58 9.93 -8.75
CA ASP A 346 31.38 9.19 -7.77
C ASP A 346 30.90 7.74 -7.60
N CYS A 347 31.75 6.91 -6.97
CA CYS A 347 31.36 5.58 -6.50
C CYS A 347 30.71 5.66 -5.12
N GLY A 348 29.95 4.63 -4.76
CA GLY A 348 29.22 4.60 -3.50
C GLY A 348 27.92 3.82 -3.57
N TYR A 349 27.03 4.12 -2.64
CA TYR A 349 25.62 3.72 -2.64
C TYR A 349 24.78 4.98 -2.91
N PHE A 350 23.77 4.88 -3.77
CA PHE A 350 22.95 6.02 -4.19
C PHE A 350 21.48 5.65 -4.30
N THR A 351 20.59 6.56 -3.90
CA THR A 351 19.16 6.49 -4.19
C THR A 351 18.81 7.43 -5.33
N VAL A 352 18.01 6.95 -6.27
CA VAL A 352 17.56 7.64 -7.48
C VAL A 352 16.04 7.73 -7.47
N ASP A 353 15.52 8.95 -7.40
CA ASP A 353 14.12 9.27 -7.66
C ASP A 353 13.71 8.81 -9.08
N LEU A 354 12.49 8.28 -9.23
CA LEU A 354 11.86 8.10 -10.53
C LEU A 354 11.30 9.44 -11.04
N ASP A 355 11.31 9.63 -12.37
CA ASP A 355 10.80 10.84 -13.04
C ASP A 355 9.33 11.12 -12.67
N ALA A 356 8.57 10.06 -12.37
CA ALA A 356 7.28 10.09 -11.68
C ALA A 356 7.06 8.76 -10.91
N PRO A 357 6.25 8.73 -9.84
CA PRO A 357 5.85 7.48 -9.19
C PRO A 357 5.11 6.54 -10.14
N VAL A 358 5.34 5.23 -9.99
CA VAL A 358 4.77 4.16 -10.81
C VAL A 358 3.81 3.33 -9.97
N SER A 359 2.53 3.32 -10.34
CA SER A 359 1.50 2.53 -9.69
C SER A 359 1.56 1.07 -10.11
N ILE A 360 1.69 0.19 -9.12
CA ILE A 360 1.74 -1.27 -9.31
C ILE A 360 0.54 -1.88 -8.57
N GLN A 361 -0.14 -2.83 -9.19
CA GLN A 361 -1.30 -3.49 -8.59
C GLN A 361 -0.88 -4.38 -7.40
N PRO A 362 -1.58 -4.33 -6.25
CA PRO A 362 -1.37 -5.27 -5.14
C PRO A 362 -1.38 -6.73 -5.58
N GLY A 363 -0.46 -7.52 -5.03
CA GLY A 363 -0.29 -8.94 -5.34
C GLY A 363 0.40 -9.26 -6.66
N HIS A 364 0.61 -8.28 -7.56
CA HIS A 364 1.39 -8.47 -8.77
C HIS A 364 2.89 -8.49 -8.45
N GLN A 365 3.64 -9.25 -9.25
CA GLN A 365 5.09 -9.10 -9.28
C GLN A 365 5.46 -7.94 -10.20
N PHE A 366 6.48 -7.18 -9.83
CA PHE A 366 7.05 -6.12 -10.66
C PHE A 366 8.57 -6.26 -10.71
N ALA A 367 9.17 -5.79 -11.81
CA ALA A 367 10.63 -5.78 -11.93
C ALA A 367 11.16 -4.35 -11.93
N VAL A 368 12.22 -4.11 -11.16
CA VAL A 368 13.08 -2.94 -11.34
C VAL A 368 14.28 -3.38 -12.14
N VAL A 369 14.53 -2.70 -13.26
CA VAL A 369 15.65 -2.98 -14.17
C VAL A 369 16.56 -1.76 -14.23
N VAL A 370 17.85 -1.94 -13.98
CA VAL A 370 18.86 -0.88 -14.09
C VAL A 370 19.90 -1.25 -15.14
N GLN A 371 20.11 -0.37 -16.12
CA GLN A 371 21.30 -0.39 -16.99
C GLN A 371 22.35 0.54 -16.40
N LEU A 372 23.58 0.06 -16.21
CA LEU A 372 24.76 0.87 -15.91
C LEU A 372 25.73 0.83 -17.10
N THR A 373 26.20 2.02 -17.49
CA THR A 373 27.16 2.25 -18.59
C THR A 373 28.31 3.10 -18.06
N SER A 374 29.52 2.53 -18.05
CA SER A 374 30.74 3.20 -17.58
C SER A 374 31.90 3.03 -18.57
N ALA A 375 32.98 3.78 -18.39
CA ALA A 375 34.17 3.67 -19.24
C ALA A 375 34.95 2.37 -19.00
N GLY A 376 34.57 1.28 -19.66
CA GLY A 376 35.27 -0.01 -19.60
C GLY A 376 34.32 -1.19 -19.47
N ALA A 377 34.66 -2.15 -18.59
CA ALA A 377 33.73 -3.18 -18.13
C ALA A 377 32.89 -2.60 -16.99
N SER A 378 31.60 -2.89 -16.96
CA SER A 378 30.68 -2.51 -15.88
C SER A 378 30.47 -3.67 -14.91
N TYR A 379 30.12 -3.35 -13.68
CA TYR A 379 30.05 -4.29 -12.55
C TYR A 379 28.69 -4.23 -11.87
N ALA A 380 27.96 -5.34 -11.84
CA ALA A 380 26.76 -5.48 -11.02
C ALA A 380 27.16 -5.75 -9.56
N PRO A 381 26.76 -4.91 -8.59
CA PRO A 381 26.98 -5.16 -7.16
C PRO A 381 26.10 -6.32 -6.68
N ILE A 382 26.65 -7.22 -5.88
CA ILE A 382 25.91 -8.35 -5.31
C ILE A 382 26.14 -8.51 -3.80
N GLU A 383 25.08 -8.94 -3.12
CA GLU A 383 25.18 -9.70 -1.89
C GLU A 383 25.51 -11.15 -2.26
N GLN A 384 26.36 -11.83 -1.50
CA GLN A 384 26.62 -13.26 -1.60
C GLN A 384 27.14 -13.82 -0.26
N ALA A 385 26.92 -15.11 -0.04
CA ALA A 385 27.44 -15.79 1.16
C ALA A 385 28.97 -15.92 1.13
N VAL A 386 29.67 -15.21 2.03
CA VAL A 386 31.12 -15.34 2.22
C VAL A 386 31.45 -15.71 3.66
N SER A 387 32.09 -16.87 3.85
CA SER A 387 32.44 -17.42 5.17
C SER A 387 33.31 -16.46 6.01
N ASN A 388 32.91 -16.25 7.27
CA ASN A 388 33.52 -15.34 8.24
C ASN A 388 33.43 -13.86 7.81
N TYR A 389 32.37 -13.50 7.11
CA TYR A 389 32.01 -12.13 6.77
C TYR A 389 30.49 -11.96 6.60
N SER A 390 29.89 -12.63 5.61
CA SER A 390 28.49 -12.50 5.20
C SER A 390 27.83 -13.87 5.09
N SER A 391 28.10 -14.79 6.02
CA SER A 391 27.64 -16.18 5.90
C SER A 391 26.11 -16.35 5.94
N ALA A 392 25.40 -15.33 6.44
CA ALA A 392 23.94 -15.29 6.51
C ALA A 392 23.24 -14.82 5.20
N ALA A 393 23.98 -14.39 4.18
CA ALA A 393 23.42 -13.99 2.89
C ALA A 393 22.71 -15.17 2.18
N THR A 394 21.55 -14.90 1.57
CA THR A 394 20.69 -15.92 0.95
C THR A 394 20.08 -15.41 -0.36
N ALA A 395 19.85 -16.33 -1.30
CA ALA A 395 19.16 -16.02 -2.55
C ALA A 395 18.28 -17.19 -3.02
N HIS A 396 17.24 -16.85 -3.76
CA HIS A 396 16.29 -17.78 -4.36
C HIS A 396 16.16 -17.54 -5.87
N THR A 397 15.90 -18.63 -6.60
CA THR A 397 15.65 -18.58 -8.05
C THR A 397 14.41 -17.74 -8.33
N GLY A 398 14.52 -16.79 -9.25
CA GLY A 398 13.47 -15.82 -9.60
C GLY A 398 13.61 -14.44 -8.97
N GLU A 399 14.56 -14.21 -8.05
CA GLU A 399 14.74 -12.89 -7.39
C GLU A 399 15.58 -11.91 -8.23
N SER A 400 16.81 -12.32 -8.57
CA SER A 400 17.82 -11.47 -9.24
C SER A 400 18.19 -11.97 -10.63
N PHE A 401 18.24 -11.07 -11.62
CA PHE A 401 18.61 -11.38 -13.00
C PHE A 401 19.67 -10.40 -13.54
N VAL A 402 20.58 -10.91 -14.38
CA VAL A 402 21.64 -10.13 -15.03
C VAL A 402 21.68 -10.38 -16.54
N SER A 403 22.07 -9.35 -17.30
CA SER A 403 22.24 -9.42 -18.76
C SER A 403 23.36 -8.50 -19.25
N TYR A 404 24.06 -8.92 -20.30
CA TYR A 404 25.17 -8.18 -20.92
C TYR A 404 24.74 -7.36 -22.17
N ASP A 405 23.54 -7.62 -22.70
CA ASP A 405 22.99 -6.98 -23.91
C ASP A 405 21.60 -6.39 -23.70
N GLY A 406 20.95 -6.66 -22.55
CA GLY A 406 19.60 -6.22 -22.22
C GLY A 406 18.50 -7.17 -22.71
N SER A 407 18.83 -8.24 -23.43
CA SER A 407 17.86 -9.18 -24.01
C SER A 407 18.13 -10.64 -23.62
N SER A 408 19.39 -10.99 -23.39
CA SER A 408 19.86 -12.30 -22.94
C SER A 408 19.97 -12.32 -21.42
N TRP A 409 18.87 -12.62 -20.74
CA TRP A 409 18.78 -12.60 -19.27
C TRP A 409 19.14 -13.95 -18.64
N GLN A 410 19.85 -13.90 -17.51
CA GLN A 410 20.23 -15.06 -16.70
C GLN A 410 19.85 -14.81 -15.24
N ASP A 411 19.21 -15.78 -14.62
CA ASP A 411 18.97 -15.80 -13.17
C ASP A 411 20.31 -15.90 -12.44
N LEU A 412 20.59 -14.97 -11.54
CA LEU A 412 21.88 -14.83 -10.86
C LEU A 412 22.22 -16.08 -10.03
N THR A 413 21.22 -16.78 -9.46
CA THR A 413 21.43 -18.01 -8.68
C THR A 413 21.95 -19.17 -9.54
N THR A 414 21.77 -19.12 -10.86
CA THR A 414 22.38 -20.10 -11.78
C THR A 414 23.88 -19.88 -12.01
N VAL A 415 24.38 -18.68 -11.70
CA VAL A 415 25.78 -18.27 -11.86
C VAL A 415 26.50 -18.26 -10.51
N ILE A 416 25.86 -17.69 -9.48
CA ILE A 416 26.36 -17.57 -8.10
C ILE A 416 25.20 -17.95 -7.16
N PRO A 417 25.11 -19.21 -6.69
CA PRO A 417 23.89 -19.75 -6.04
C PRO A 417 23.41 -19.11 -4.74
N SER A 418 24.19 -18.22 -4.12
CA SER A 418 23.84 -17.51 -2.89
C SER A 418 23.74 -16.00 -3.09
N ALA A 419 23.64 -15.53 -4.34
CA ALA A 419 23.76 -14.11 -4.65
C ALA A 419 22.46 -13.45 -5.12
N ASN A 420 22.22 -12.27 -4.53
CA ASN A 420 21.22 -11.31 -4.98
C ASN A 420 21.90 -10.00 -5.39
N LEU A 421 21.29 -9.24 -6.29
CA LEU A 421 21.79 -7.92 -6.66
C LEU A 421 21.56 -6.92 -5.53
N CYS A 422 22.53 -6.03 -5.31
CA CYS A 422 22.35 -4.87 -4.44
C CYS A 422 21.55 -3.79 -5.16
N LEU A 423 20.26 -4.06 -5.31
CA LEU A 423 19.25 -3.23 -5.94
C LEU A 423 18.02 -3.25 -5.01
N LYS A 424 17.56 -2.07 -4.61
CA LYS A 424 16.39 -1.88 -3.75
C LYS A 424 15.36 -0.99 -4.44
N ALA A 425 14.10 -1.12 -4.04
CA ALA A 425 12.98 -0.39 -4.60
C ALA A 425 12.14 0.25 -3.48
N PHE A 426 11.82 1.54 -3.59
CA PHE A 426 11.16 2.31 -2.53
C PHE A 426 9.80 2.84 -2.95
N THR A 427 8.79 2.66 -2.10
CA THR A 427 7.44 3.23 -2.33
C THR A 427 7.16 4.42 -1.43
N LEU A 428 6.26 5.28 -1.88
CA LEU A 428 5.66 6.34 -1.05
C LEU A 428 4.71 5.73 -0.01
N SER A 429 4.38 6.51 1.02
CA SER A 429 3.23 6.19 1.87
C SER A 429 1.94 6.20 1.05
N ARG A 430 1.21 5.09 1.06
CA ARG A 430 -0.15 5.05 0.50
C ARG A 430 -1.07 5.95 1.33
N THR A 431 -1.78 6.87 0.67
CA THR A 431 -2.90 7.56 1.31
C THR A 431 -4.13 6.66 1.24
N VAL A 432 -4.34 5.86 2.28
CA VAL A 432 -5.54 5.03 2.43
C VAL A 432 -6.75 5.94 2.61
N VAL A 433 -7.71 5.86 1.69
CA VAL A 433 -9.01 6.54 1.82
C VAL A 433 -10.04 5.51 2.25
N GLU A 434 -10.21 5.39 3.56
CA GLU A 434 -11.11 4.41 4.17
C GLU A 434 -12.58 4.80 4.01
N TYR A 435 -13.40 3.79 3.72
CA TYR A 435 -14.85 3.84 3.82
C TYR A 435 -15.35 2.66 4.65
N THR A 436 -15.98 2.95 5.78
CA THR A 436 -16.73 1.94 6.55
C THR A 436 -18.13 1.81 5.96
N ASP A 437 -18.45 0.64 5.42
CA ASP A 437 -19.79 0.32 4.95
C ASP A 437 -20.76 0.14 6.13
N PRO A 438 -21.84 0.95 6.23
CA PRO A 438 -22.74 0.91 7.38
C PRO A 438 -23.71 -0.27 7.38
N VAL A 439 -23.73 -1.12 6.33
CA VAL A 439 -24.60 -2.29 6.23
C VAL A 439 -23.89 -3.54 6.71
N THR A 440 -22.67 -3.76 6.22
CA THR A 440 -21.84 -4.91 6.55
C THR A 440 -20.96 -4.67 7.76
N GLY A 441 -20.39 -3.46 7.91
CA GLY A 441 -19.31 -3.16 8.85
C GLY A 441 -17.90 -3.28 8.24
N LEU A 442 -17.79 -3.62 6.94
CA LEU A 442 -16.52 -3.70 6.22
C LEU A 442 -15.85 -2.33 6.11
N ILE A 443 -14.55 -2.27 6.38
CA ILE A 443 -13.70 -1.11 6.11
C ILE A 443 -12.97 -1.38 4.80
N VAL A 444 -13.17 -0.50 3.82
CA VAL A 444 -12.67 -0.65 2.45
C VAL A 444 -11.74 0.51 2.11
N ASP A 445 -10.58 0.22 1.53
CA ASP A 445 -9.79 1.24 0.86
C ASP A 445 -10.41 1.53 -0.52
N LEU A 446 -10.92 2.74 -0.71
CA LEU A 446 -11.61 3.16 -1.93
C LEU A 446 -10.70 3.26 -3.17
N ALA A 447 -9.37 3.26 -3.03
CA ALA A 447 -8.46 3.36 -4.17
C ALA A 447 -8.21 2.00 -4.86
N THR A 448 -8.21 0.88 -4.11
CA THR A 448 -8.05 -0.47 -4.70
C THR A 448 -9.29 -1.35 -4.60
N GLY A 449 -10.28 -0.99 -3.78
CA GLY A 449 -11.40 -1.88 -3.47
C GLY A 449 -10.98 -3.06 -2.60
N THR A 450 -9.94 -2.89 -1.79
CA THR A 450 -9.47 -3.89 -0.85
C THR A 450 -10.19 -3.71 0.49
N ILE A 451 -10.71 -4.79 1.06
CA ILE A 451 -11.14 -4.79 2.46
C ILE A 451 -9.89 -4.79 3.33
N ILE A 452 -9.82 -3.84 4.26
CA ILE A 452 -8.67 -3.59 5.15
C ILE A 452 -9.04 -3.75 6.63
N GLY A 453 -10.32 -3.95 6.95
CA GLY A 453 -10.79 -4.09 8.32
C GLY A 453 -12.28 -4.40 8.39
N HIS A 454 -12.78 -4.63 9.60
CA HIS A 454 -14.22 -4.78 9.88
C HIS A 454 -14.56 -4.31 11.30
N THR A 455 -15.66 -3.58 11.48
CA THR A 455 -16.01 -2.92 12.76
C THR A 455 -16.73 -3.81 13.78
N GLY A 456 -16.67 -5.12 13.63
CA GLY A 456 -17.39 -6.09 14.46
C GLY A 456 -17.03 -7.54 14.12
N SER A 457 -17.80 -8.49 14.62
CA SER A 457 -17.60 -9.93 14.36
C SER A 457 -18.97 -10.58 14.16
N PRO A 458 -19.53 -10.57 12.93
CA PRO A 458 -20.84 -11.13 12.64
C PRO A 458 -20.73 -12.65 12.46
N ALA A 459 -21.77 -13.42 12.81
CA ALA A 459 -21.77 -14.87 12.58
C ALA A 459 -21.71 -15.24 11.09
N ASP A 460 -22.44 -14.51 10.25
CA ASP A 460 -22.45 -14.66 8.80
C ASP A 460 -22.08 -13.33 8.13
N LEU A 461 -21.07 -13.33 7.27
CA LEU A 461 -20.63 -12.15 6.53
C LEU A 461 -20.83 -12.35 5.02
N ILE A 462 -21.64 -11.50 4.38
CA ILE A 462 -21.78 -11.45 2.92
C ILE A 462 -20.98 -10.25 2.42
N ILE A 463 -19.93 -10.52 1.65
CA ILE A 463 -19.12 -9.48 1.01
C ILE A 463 -19.77 -9.13 -0.34
N PRO A 464 -20.26 -7.89 -0.55
CA PRO A 464 -20.84 -7.49 -1.82
C PRO A 464 -19.74 -7.24 -2.87
N ALA A 465 -20.07 -7.46 -4.15
CA ALA A 465 -19.16 -7.20 -5.28
C ALA A 465 -18.77 -5.72 -5.43
N MET A 466 -19.59 -4.80 -4.89
CA MET A 466 -19.39 -3.35 -4.95
C MET A 466 -19.68 -2.73 -3.59
N ILE A 467 -18.83 -1.81 -3.13
CA ILE A 467 -19.07 -0.92 -1.97
C ILE A 467 -18.74 0.51 -2.40
N ASN A 468 -19.66 1.46 -2.18
CA ASN A 468 -19.47 2.88 -2.54
C ASN A 468 -19.02 3.08 -4.01
N ASP A 469 -19.65 2.37 -4.94
CA ASP A 469 -19.32 2.32 -6.38
C ASP A 469 -17.89 1.82 -6.73
N ILE A 470 -17.14 1.29 -5.75
CA ILE A 470 -15.84 0.61 -5.95
C ILE A 470 -16.05 -0.92 -5.94
N ALA A 471 -15.44 -1.62 -6.88
CA ALA A 471 -15.48 -3.09 -6.94
C ALA A 471 -14.61 -3.70 -5.85
N ILE A 472 -15.09 -4.72 -5.14
CA ILE A 472 -14.31 -5.40 -4.10
C ILE A 472 -13.42 -6.46 -4.72
N THR A 473 -12.11 -6.20 -4.76
CA THR A 473 -11.11 -6.98 -5.50
C THR A 473 -10.26 -7.87 -4.60
N ALA A 474 -10.11 -7.51 -3.32
CA ALA A 474 -9.20 -8.19 -2.41
C ALA A 474 -9.65 -8.13 -0.94
N ILE A 475 -9.14 -9.06 -0.14
CA ILE A 475 -9.14 -9.01 1.33
C ILE A 475 -7.67 -8.85 1.75
N GLY A 476 -7.34 -7.76 2.44
CA GLY A 476 -5.98 -7.37 2.80
C GLY A 476 -5.41 -8.14 4.00
N TYR A 477 -4.16 -7.80 4.34
CA TYR A 477 -3.47 -8.33 5.52
C TYR A 477 -4.30 -8.10 6.79
N GLU A 478 -4.54 -9.16 7.56
CA GLU A 478 -5.32 -9.14 8.82
C GLU A 478 -6.74 -8.53 8.74
N ALA A 479 -7.28 -8.26 7.56
CA ALA A 479 -8.46 -7.41 7.39
C ALA A 479 -9.75 -7.94 8.03
N LEU A 480 -9.83 -9.25 8.27
CA LEU A 480 -10.91 -9.93 9.00
C LEU A 480 -10.33 -10.82 10.12
N ALA A 481 -9.12 -10.51 10.62
CA ALA A 481 -8.50 -11.24 11.72
C ALA A 481 -9.29 -11.08 13.03
N ASP A 482 -9.18 -12.10 13.89
CA ASP A 482 -9.76 -12.19 15.23
C ASP A 482 -11.29 -11.93 15.30
N CYS A 483 -11.99 -12.10 14.17
CA CYS A 483 -13.46 -12.16 14.09
C CYS A 483 -13.96 -13.50 14.66
N THR A 484 -13.79 -13.68 15.98
CA THR A 484 -14.01 -14.97 16.68
C THR A 484 -15.43 -15.52 16.61
N GLU A 485 -16.44 -14.70 16.36
CA GLU A 485 -17.85 -15.12 16.19
C GLU A 485 -18.19 -15.47 14.74
N LEU A 486 -17.33 -15.17 13.76
CA LEU A 486 -17.57 -15.46 12.34
C LEU A 486 -17.59 -16.96 12.08
N GLU A 487 -18.75 -17.50 11.71
CA GLU A 487 -18.98 -18.91 11.36
C GLU A 487 -18.89 -19.14 9.85
N SER A 488 -19.47 -18.22 9.05
CA SER A 488 -19.44 -18.29 7.58
C SER A 488 -19.16 -16.94 6.91
N VAL A 489 -18.48 -16.98 5.76
CA VAL A 489 -18.30 -15.81 4.87
C VAL A 489 -18.61 -16.16 3.42
N SER A 490 -19.22 -15.24 2.68
CA SER A 490 -19.54 -15.38 1.26
C SER A 490 -18.89 -14.28 0.43
N LEU A 491 -18.11 -14.67 -0.58
CA LEU A 491 -17.26 -13.82 -1.40
C LEU A 491 -17.82 -13.70 -2.83
N PRO A 492 -17.80 -12.49 -3.42
CA PRO A 492 -18.26 -12.26 -4.79
C PRO A 492 -17.24 -12.78 -5.81
N ASP A 493 -17.64 -12.81 -7.08
CA ASP A 493 -16.77 -13.20 -8.20
C ASP A 493 -15.67 -12.17 -8.53
N THR A 494 -15.75 -10.97 -7.95
CA THR A 494 -14.76 -9.90 -8.10
C THR A 494 -13.51 -10.05 -7.22
N VAL A 495 -13.56 -10.86 -6.14
CA VAL A 495 -12.41 -11.04 -5.24
C VAL A 495 -11.38 -11.98 -5.87
N GLY A 496 -10.23 -11.41 -6.23
CA GLY A 496 -9.09 -12.12 -6.83
C GLY A 496 -7.94 -12.42 -5.84
N ILE A 497 -7.88 -11.76 -4.68
CA ILE A 497 -6.78 -11.87 -3.72
C ILE A 497 -7.31 -12.00 -2.28
N ILE A 498 -6.74 -12.92 -1.50
CA ILE A 498 -6.86 -13.02 -0.04
C ILE A 498 -5.44 -13.00 0.55
N GLY A 499 -5.10 -11.91 1.24
CA GLY A 499 -3.78 -11.66 1.81
C GLY A 499 -3.45 -12.48 3.06
N ASP A 500 -2.20 -12.35 3.51
CA ASP A 500 -1.71 -13.07 4.68
C ASP A 500 -2.49 -12.73 5.96
N ASN A 501 -2.75 -13.74 6.77
CA ASN A 501 -3.51 -13.62 8.02
C ASN A 501 -4.92 -13.01 7.89
N ALA A 502 -5.48 -12.89 6.68
CA ALA A 502 -6.75 -12.21 6.42
C ALA A 502 -7.91 -12.66 7.34
N PHE A 503 -7.98 -13.94 7.71
CA PHE A 503 -8.95 -14.52 8.65
C PHE A 503 -8.25 -15.19 9.85
N ARG A 504 -7.05 -14.73 10.24
CA ARG A 504 -6.31 -15.33 11.36
C ARG A 504 -7.14 -15.25 12.63
N GLY A 505 -7.25 -16.35 13.37
CA GLY A 505 -7.90 -16.36 14.69
C GLY A 505 -9.44 -16.32 14.65
N CYS A 506 -10.05 -16.44 13.47
CA CYS A 506 -11.49 -16.65 13.31
C CYS A 506 -11.88 -18.08 13.71
N ILE A 507 -11.80 -18.37 15.01
CA ILE A 507 -11.91 -19.72 15.60
C ILE A 507 -13.22 -20.46 15.29
N SER A 508 -14.29 -19.72 14.95
CA SER A 508 -15.59 -20.28 14.58
C SER A 508 -15.75 -20.49 13.07
N LEU A 509 -14.87 -19.92 12.24
CA LEU A 509 -15.01 -19.86 10.79
C LEU A 509 -14.79 -21.26 10.21
N ASN A 510 -15.90 -21.85 9.75
CA ASN A 510 -15.93 -23.22 9.24
C ASN A 510 -16.38 -23.30 7.77
N GLN A 511 -16.92 -22.22 7.19
CA GLN A 511 -17.39 -22.17 5.81
C GLN A 511 -17.01 -20.86 5.11
N VAL A 512 -16.43 -20.97 3.91
CA VAL A 512 -16.10 -19.83 3.03
C VAL A 512 -16.68 -20.13 1.64
N ASN A 513 -17.64 -19.33 1.17
CA ASN A 513 -18.30 -19.53 -0.12
C ASN A 513 -17.71 -18.58 -1.19
N PHE A 514 -17.35 -19.10 -2.35
CA PHE A 514 -16.76 -18.35 -3.47
C PHE A 514 -17.67 -18.39 -4.70
N ALA A 515 -18.08 -17.21 -5.17
CA ALA A 515 -18.92 -17.04 -6.36
C ALA A 515 -18.15 -16.97 -7.70
N GLY A 516 -16.81 -17.08 -7.68
CA GLY A 516 -15.95 -16.91 -8.85
C GLY A 516 -14.83 -17.95 -8.98
N ASN A 517 -13.81 -17.60 -9.79
CA ASN A 517 -12.57 -18.35 -9.91
C ASN A 517 -11.86 -18.50 -8.55
N CYS A 518 -10.90 -19.43 -8.46
CA CYS A 518 -10.02 -19.53 -7.29
C CYS A 518 -9.16 -18.26 -7.22
N PRO A 519 -9.24 -17.46 -6.14
CA PRO A 519 -8.35 -16.32 -5.96
C PRO A 519 -6.94 -16.79 -5.62
N SER A 520 -5.99 -15.85 -5.65
CA SER A 520 -4.71 -16.02 -4.97
C SER A 520 -4.97 -15.99 -3.45
N ILE A 521 -4.63 -17.07 -2.76
CA ILE A 521 -4.82 -17.21 -1.30
C ILE A 521 -3.44 -17.37 -0.66
N ALA A 522 -3.08 -16.41 0.19
CA ALA A 522 -1.81 -16.43 0.90
C ALA A 522 -1.74 -17.57 1.95
N ALA A 523 -0.52 -17.97 2.32
CA ALA A 523 -0.29 -19.23 3.03
C ALA A 523 -0.95 -19.29 4.42
N ASP A 524 -0.92 -18.16 5.17
CA ASP A 524 -1.48 -18.05 6.51
C ASP A 524 -2.88 -17.39 6.54
N ALA A 525 -3.53 -17.21 5.39
CA ALA A 525 -4.82 -16.52 5.26
C ALA A 525 -5.92 -17.03 6.22
N PHE A 526 -5.93 -18.34 6.53
CA PHE A 526 -6.87 -18.95 7.49
C PHE A 526 -6.12 -19.65 8.64
N SER A 527 -5.09 -19.01 9.18
CA SER A 527 -4.37 -19.52 10.37
C SER A 527 -5.25 -19.46 11.62
N ASN A 528 -5.25 -20.51 12.45
CA ASN A 528 -6.07 -20.62 13.67
C ASN A 528 -7.61 -20.48 13.49
N THR A 529 -8.16 -20.82 12.31
CA THR A 529 -9.62 -20.95 12.12
C THR A 529 -10.15 -22.30 12.65
N ALA A 530 -11.46 -22.56 12.50
CA ALA A 530 -12.04 -23.84 12.90
C ALA A 530 -11.39 -25.02 12.15
N SER A 531 -11.11 -26.12 12.85
CA SER A 531 -10.50 -27.33 12.27
C SER A 531 -11.40 -28.07 11.28
N SER A 532 -12.67 -27.67 11.18
CA SER A 532 -13.65 -28.13 10.19
C SER A 532 -13.76 -27.23 8.96
N LEU A 533 -12.92 -26.19 8.83
CA LEU A 533 -12.96 -25.23 7.72
C LEU A 533 -12.98 -25.93 6.35
N LYS A 534 -13.93 -25.52 5.51
CA LYS A 534 -14.07 -25.96 4.13
C LYS A 534 -14.37 -24.78 3.20
N LEU A 535 -13.70 -24.77 2.05
CA LEU A 535 -13.88 -23.76 1.00
C LEU A 535 -14.88 -24.27 -0.05
N TYR A 536 -15.99 -23.57 -0.22
CA TYR A 536 -17.08 -23.92 -1.12
C TYR A 536 -17.00 -23.08 -2.38
N TYR A 537 -16.88 -23.70 -3.55
CA TYR A 537 -16.80 -23.01 -4.84
C TYR A 537 -17.95 -23.40 -5.77
N HIS A 538 -18.42 -22.45 -6.58
CA HIS A 538 -19.48 -22.74 -7.53
C HIS A 538 -18.98 -23.68 -8.64
N ILE A 539 -19.76 -24.71 -8.99
CA ILE A 539 -19.37 -25.79 -9.91
C ILE A 539 -18.90 -25.28 -11.29
N ALA A 540 -19.37 -24.11 -11.74
CA ALA A 540 -18.94 -23.50 -13.00
C ALA A 540 -17.44 -23.18 -13.05
N TYR A 541 -16.80 -22.96 -11.89
CA TYR A 541 -15.37 -22.61 -11.77
C TYR A 541 -14.48 -23.79 -11.37
N ALA A 542 -15.00 -25.03 -11.38
CA ALA A 542 -14.28 -26.23 -10.95
C ALA A 542 -12.90 -26.42 -11.61
N ALA A 543 -12.72 -25.94 -12.86
CA ALA A 543 -11.43 -25.95 -13.53
C ALA A 543 -10.37 -25.08 -12.80
N SER A 544 -10.74 -23.87 -12.38
CA SER A 544 -9.85 -22.95 -11.64
C SER A 544 -9.51 -23.50 -10.24
N TRP A 545 -10.48 -24.15 -9.58
CA TRP A 545 -10.28 -24.76 -8.26
C TRP A 545 -9.55 -26.12 -8.29
N SER A 546 -9.42 -26.76 -9.45
CA SER A 546 -8.82 -28.12 -9.57
C SER A 546 -7.32 -28.19 -9.26
N VAL A 547 -6.62 -27.05 -9.24
CA VAL A 547 -5.19 -26.94 -8.92
C VAL A 547 -4.91 -26.55 -7.47
N TYR A 548 -5.96 -26.19 -6.71
CA TYR A 548 -5.81 -25.72 -5.34
C TYR A 548 -5.64 -26.88 -4.35
N THR A 549 -4.65 -26.78 -3.46
CA THR A 549 -4.21 -27.88 -2.57
C THR A 549 -4.11 -27.51 -1.08
N GLY A 550 -4.51 -26.29 -0.69
CA GLY A 550 -4.41 -25.79 0.68
C GLY A 550 -5.48 -26.39 1.61
N TYR A 551 -6.60 -25.69 1.78
CA TYR A 551 -7.72 -26.15 2.62
C TYR A 551 -8.66 -27.14 1.88
N PRO A 552 -9.43 -27.97 2.61
CA PRO A 552 -10.43 -28.84 2.00
C PRO A 552 -11.47 -28.06 1.20
N THR A 553 -11.78 -28.51 -0.02
CA THR A 553 -12.74 -27.82 -0.91
C THR A 553 -14.02 -28.62 -1.15
N GLN A 554 -15.09 -27.95 -1.59
CA GLN A 554 -16.37 -28.54 -2.00
C GLN A 554 -16.97 -27.75 -3.16
N ALA A 555 -17.45 -28.44 -4.20
CA ALA A 555 -18.27 -27.80 -5.22
C ALA A 555 -19.73 -27.65 -4.74
N TYR A 556 -20.37 -26.51 -5.03
CA TYR A 556 -21.80 -26.28 -4.86
C TYR A 556 -22.50 -25.84 -6.15
N CYS A 557 -23.83 -25.91 -6.18
CA CYS A 557 -24.70 -25.42 -7.26
C CYS A 557 -25.77 -24.48 -6.67
N LEU A 558 -26.33 -23.59 -7.48
CA LEU A 558 -27.41 -22.69 -7.06
C LEU A 558 -28.77 -23.35 -7.25
N LEU A 559 -29.57 -23.38 -6.17
CA LEU A 559 -30.98 -23.73 -6.22
C LEU A 559 -31.86 -22.47 -6.20
N LYS A 560 -32.75 -22.33 -7.20
CA LYS A 560 -33.79 -21.30 -7.27
C LYS A 560 -35.18 -21.94 -7.11
N LEU A 561 -36.07 -21.25 -6.43
CA LEU A 561 -37.45 -21.70 -6.21
C LEU A 561 -38.43 -20.72 -6.88
N ASP A 562 -39.10 -21.17 -7.93
CA ASP A 562 -40.13 -20.41 -8.64
C ASP A 562 -41.52 -20.84 -8.15
N LEU A 563 -42.33 -19.88 -7.69
CA LEU A 563 -43.65 -20.14 -7.14
C LEU A 563 -44.76 -20.19 -8.20
N LEU A 564 -44.47 -19.87 -9.47
CA LEU A 564 -45.44 -19.77 -10.57
C LEU A 564 -46.69 -18.94 -10.19
N ASP A 565 -46.46 -17.83 -9.47
CA ASP A 565 -47.47 -16.86 -9.06
C ASP A 565 -47.22 -15.44 -9.59
N GLY A 566 -46.14 -15.26 -10.37
CA GLY A 566 -45.70 -13.98 -10.91
C GLY A 566 -44.69 -13.23 -10.04
N THR A 567 -44.32 -13.77 -8.87
CA THR A 567 -43.16 -13.26 -8.12
C THR A 567 -41.84 -13.72 -8.78
N PRO A 568 -40.75 -12.95 -8.68
CA PRO A 568 -39.43 -13.41 -9.10
C PRO A 568 -38.99 -14.65 -8.30
N PRO A 569 -38.32 -15.64 -8.92
CA PRO A 569 -37.83 -16.82 -8.20
C PRO A 569 -36.93 -16.46 -7.02
N VAL A 570 -37.19 -17.05 -5.86
CA VAL A 570 -36.40 -16.81 -4.64
C VAL A 570 -35.09 -17.58 -4.73
N SER A 571 -34.00 -16.94 -4.31
CA SER A 571 -32.62 -17.48 -4.23
C SER A 571 -32.10 -17.24 -2.80
N LEU A 572 -31.22 -18.02 -2.17
CA LEU A 572 -30.48 -19.23 -2.54
C LEU A 572 -30.74 -20.36 -1.51
N ILE A 573 -30.47 -21.62 -1.89
CA ILE A 573 -29.86 -22.60 -0.97
C ILE A 573 -28.50 -22.99 -1.57
N THR A 574 -27.43 -22.87 -0.79
CA THR A 574 -26.04 -23.18 -1.18
C THR A 574 -25.65 -24.64 -0.95
N ASP A 575 -26.41 -25.36 -0.12
CA ASP A 575 -25.94 -26.59 0.52
C ASP A 575 -26.23 -27.85 -0.30
N VAL A 576 -25.79 -27.83 -1.56
CA VAL A 576 -25.78 -29.00 -2.44
C VAL A 576 -24.61 -29.90 -2.07
N VAL A 577 -24.76 -30.66 -0.99
CA VAL A 577 -23.76 -31.65 -0.54
C VAL A 577 -23.97 -32.96 -1.30
N ASP A 578 -22.90 -33.49 -1.89
CA ASP A 578 -22.88 -34.74 -2.68
C ASP A 578 -23.96 -34.84 -3.77
N GLY A 579 -24.32 -33.69 -4.37
CA GLY A 579 -25.34 -33.60 -5.41
C GLY A 579 -26.78 -33.80 -4.93
N LYS A 580 -27.05 -33.76 -3.61
CA LYS A 580 -28.40 -33.85 -3.05
C LYS A 580 -28.80 -32.60 -2.30
N ILE A 581 -30.11 -32.39 -2.20
CA ILE A 581 -30.74 -31.29 -1.47
C ILE A 581 -31.82 -31.84 -0.55
N SER A 582 -31.96 -31.25 0.63
CA SER A 582 -33.11 -31.51 1.51
C SER A 582 -34.36 -30.80 0.96
N PRO A 583 -35.57 -31.35 1.13
CA PRO A 583 -36.79 -30.67 0.71
C PRO A 583 -36.94 -29.33 1.45
N PRO A 584 -37.05 -28.19 0.74
CA PRO A 584 -37.24 -26.89 1.37
C PRO A 584 -38.62 -26.82 2.02
N SER A 585 -38.80 -25.87 2.95
CA SER A 585 -40.09 -25.62 3.60
C SER A 585 -41.19 -25.40 2.56
N ALA A 586 -42.33 -26.06 2.74
CA ALA A 586 -43.44 -25.95 1.80
C ALA A 586 -43.93 -24.49 1.73
N PRO A 587 -43.94 -23.85 0.54
CA PRO A 587 -44.36 -22.46 0.41
C PRO A 587 -45.86 -22.31 0.63
N SER A 588 -46.30 -21.13 1.05
CA SER A 588 -47.72 -20.79 1.24
C SER A 588 -48.22 -19.83 0.17
N ARG A 589 -49.29 -20.23 -0.55
CA ARG A 589 -50.02 -19.37 -1.50
C ARG A 589 -51.47 -19.27 -1.06
N LEU A 590 -52.01 -18.07 -0.97
CA LEU A 590 -53.38 -17.85 -0.47
C LEU A 590 -54.40 -18.57 -1.37
N HIS A 591 -55.37 -19.25 -0.76
CA HIS A 591 -56.40 -20.06 -1.43
C HIS A 591 -55.90 -21.24 -2.30
N HIS A 592 -54.64 -21.67 -2.13
CA HIS A 592 -54.07 -22.81 -2.85
C HIS A 592 -53.33 -23.76 -1.89
N ALA A 593 -53.40 -25.07 -2.16
CA ALA A 593 -52.59 -26.08 -1.50
C ALA A 593 -51.32 -26.37 -2.30
N PHE A 594 -50.17 -26.41 -1.63
CA PHE A 594 -48.89 -26.80 -2.25
C PHE A 594 -48.88 -28.29 -2.58
N ALA A 595 -48.58 -28.64 -3.83
CA ALA A 595 -48.68 -30.01 -4.36
C ALA A 595 -47.33 -30.62 -4.77
N GLY A 596 -46.21 -29.94 -4.49
CA GLY A 596 -44.85 -30.42 -4.73
C GLY A 596 -44.03 -29.57 -5.70
N TRP A 597 -42.75 -29.91 -5.80
CA TRP A 597 -41.76 -29.28 -6.68
C TRP A 597 -41.61 -30.06 -7.99
N TYR A 598 -41.29 -29.35 -9.08
CA TYR A 598 -41.19 -29.88 -10.44
C TYR A 598 -39.92 -29.37 -11.13
N HIS A 599 -39.38 -30.15 -12.08
CA HIS A 599 -38.20 -29.82 -12.88
C HIS A 599 -38.47 -28.73 -13.94
N ASP A 600 -39.72 -28.62 -14.39
CA ASP A 600 -40.13 -27.77 -15.52
C ASP A 600 -41.31 -26.85 -15.16
N ALA A 601 -41.35 -25.67 -15.78
CA ALA A 601 -42.37 -24.64 -15.53
C ALA A 601 -43.77 -25.07 -16.01
N GLU A 602 -43.82 -25.99 -16.98
CA GLU A 602 -45.02 -26.64 -17.47
C GLU A 602 -45.56 -27.74 -16.52
N LEU A 603 -44.84 -28.04 -15.43
CA LEU A 603 -45.22 -28.96 -14.35
C LEU A 603 -45.45 -30.42 -14.81
N ASN A 604 -44.68 -30.88 -15.80
CA ASN A 604 -44.75 -32.26 -16.31
C ASN A 604 -44.02 -33.26 -15.40
N THR A 605 -42.84 -32.89 -14.90
CA THR A 605 -41.93 -33.81 -14.22
C THR A 605 -41.77 -33.43 -12.74
N PRO A 606 -42.33 -34.19 -11.78
CA PRO A 606 -42.13 -33.91 -10.36
C PRO A 606 -40.68 -34.17 -9.95
N TRP A 607 -40.16 -33.36 -9.03
CA TRP A 607 -38.84 -33.53 -8.44
C TRP A 607 -38.89 -34.51 -7.25
N ASP A 608 -38.00 -35.50 -7.24
CA ASP A 608 -37.84 -36.48 -6.16
C ASP A 608 -36.54 -36.25 -5.38
N PHE A 609 -36.66 -35.65 -4.20
CA PHE A 609 -35.56 -35.42 -3.26
C PHE A 609 -34.81 -36.68 -2.82
N ALA A 610 -35.37 -37.89 -3.03
CA ALA A 610 -34.67 -39.14 -2.73
C ALA A 610 -33.75 -39.60 -3.88
N SER A 611 -34.12 -39.38 -5.14
CA SER A 611 -33.45 -39.98 -6.31
C SER A 611 -32.86 -38.99 -7.31
N ASP A 612 -33.43 -37.79 -7.46
CA ASP A 612 -32.87 -36.74 -8.33
C ASP A 612 -31.60 -36.13 -7.72
N ALA A 613 -30.69 -35.68 -8.60
CA ALA A 613 -29.40 -35.12 -8.23
C ALA A 613 -29.19 -33.74 -8.87
N VAL A 614 -28.66 -32.81 -8.08
CA VAL A 614 -28.29 -31.46 -8.51
C VAL A 614 -26.83 -31.47 -8.98
N ILE A 615 -26.65 -31.39 -10.30
CA ILE A 615 -25.33 -31.47 -10.97
C ILE A 615 -24.91 -30.15 -11.66
N ALA A 616 -25.81 -29.16 -11.63
CA ALA A 616 -25.65 -27.80 -12.14
C ALA A 616 -26.71 -26.91 -11.47
N ASP A 617 -26.69 -25.61 -11.75
CA ASP A 617 -27.73 -24.68 -11.29
C ASP A 617 -29.13 -25.13 -11.73
N LEU A 618 -30.06 -25.12 -10.78
CA LEU A 618 -31.39 -25.70 -10.91
C LEU A 618 -32.47 -24.71 -10.47
N THR A 619 -33.56 -24.67 -11.21
CA THR A 619 -34.81 -24.00 -10.77
C THR A 619 -35.88 -25.06 -10.55
N LEU A 620 -36.49 -25.07 -9.37
CA LEU A 620 -37.64 -25.91 -9.07
C LEU A 620 -38.93 -25.07 -9.09
N TYR A 621 -39.97 -25.63 -9.68
CA TYR A 621 -41.24 -24.95 -9.90
C TYR A 621 -42.33 -25.50 -8.97
N ALA A 622 -43.04 -24.61 -8.28
CA ALA A 622 -44.09 -24.99 -7.33
C ALA A 622 -45.40 -25.33 -8.06
N ARG A 623 -45.92 -26.54 -7.84
CA ARG A 623 -47.27 -26.90 -8.26
C ARG A 623 -48.28 -26.57 -7.16
N TRP A 624 -49.42 -26.05 -7.59
CA TRP A 624 -50.53 -25.68 -6.72
C TRP A 624 -51.82 -26.41 -7.11
N THR A 625 -52.63 -26.72 -6.11
CA THR A 625 -54.03 -27.14 -6.29
C THR A 625 -54.92 -26.02 -5.76
N VAL A 626 -55.90 -25.59 -6.55
CA VAL A 626 -56.86 -24.56 -6.14
C VAL A 626 -57.75 -25.11 -5.01
N ASN A 627 -57.93 -24.35 -3.93
CA ASN A 627 -58.81 -24.80 -2.84
C ASN A 627 -60.26 -24.82 -3.30
N GLN A 628 -61.04 -25.79 -2.80
CA GLN A 628 -62.48 -25.88 -3.01
C GLN A 628 -63.24 -25.40 -1.78
N TYR A 629 -64.41 -24.80 -2.02
CA TYR A 629 -65.30 -24.23 -1.02
C TYR A 629 -66.73 -24.71 -1.22
N THR A 630 -67.41 -24.92 -0.10
CA THR A 630 -68.79 -25.43 -0.04
C THR A 630 -69.77 -24.27 -0.14
N VAL A 631 -70.63 -24.29 -1.15
CA VAL A 631 -71.76 -23.35 -1.27
C VAL A 631 -73.07 -24.09 -1.05
N ARG A 632 -73.82 -23.65 -0.03
CA ARG A 632 -75.07 -24.24 0.41
C ARG A 632 -76.22 -23.24 0.21
N PHE A 633 -77.09 -23.50 -0.76
CA PHE A 633 -78.31 -22.72 -0.98
C PHE A 633 -79.46 -23.23 -0.09
N VAL A 634 -80.14 -22.32 0.61
CA VAL A 634 -81.27 -22.61 1.51
C VAL A 634 -82.46 -21.68 1.24
N ASP A 635 -83.68 -22.10 1.54
CA ASP A 635 -84.86 -21.24 1.45
C ASP A 635 -85.07 -20.41 2.72
N TRP A 636 -86.08 -19.52 2.74
CA TRP A 636 -86.39 -18.60 3.84
C TRP A 636 -86.68 -19.27 5.19
N ASP A 637 -86.99 -20.56 5.22
CA ASP A 637 -87.23 -21.36 6.42
C ASP A 637 -86.02 -22.20 6.85
N GLY A 638 -84.89 -22.10 6.13
CA GLY A 638 -83.67 -22.86 6.37
C GLY A 638 -83.65 -24.26 5.74
N SER A 639 -84.67 -24.63 4.95
CA SER A 639 -84.66 -25.87 4.17
C SER A 639 -83.59 -25.84 3.08
N GLU A 640 -82.90 -26.97 2.87
CA GLU A 640 -81.79 -27.06 1.91
C GLU A 640 -82.31 -27.21 0.48
N LEU A 641 -81.83 -26.35 -0.41
CA LEU A 641 -82.19 -26.35 -1.83
C LEU A 641 -81.09 -27.00 -2.69
N LYS A 642 -79.82 -26.74 -2.39
CA LYS A 642 -78.65 -27.31 -3.11
C LYS A 642 -77.35 -27.16 -2.30
N ILE A 643 -76.44 -28.13 -2.43
CA ILE A 643 -75.02 -27.97 -2.09
C ILE A 643 -74.18 -28.10 -3.38
N GLU A 644 -73.15 -27.29 -3.51
CA GLU A 644 -72.14 -27.35 -4.58
C GLU A 644 -70.74 -27.17 -3.98
N GLN A 645 -69.75 -27.88 -4.53
CA GLN A 645 -68.33 -27.59 -4.29
C GLN A 645 -67.82 -26.78 -5.48
N VAL A 646 -67.22 -25.62 -5.21
CA VAL A 646 -66.64 -24.74 -6.23
C VAL A 646 -65.18 -24.47 -5.93
N GLU A 647 -64.38 -24.35 -6.98
CA GLU A 647 -62.99 -23.89 -6.84
C GLU A 647 -62.97 -22.40 -6.45
N TYR A 648 -61.91 -21.99 -5.74
CA TYR A 648 -61.67 -20.59 -5.41
C TYR A 648 -61.88 -19.66 -6.62
N ASN A 649 -62.60 -18.56 -6.40
CA ASN A 649 -62.90 -17.53 -7.37
C ASN A 649 -63.82 -17.96 -8.55
N GLN A 650 -64.35 -19.19 -8.55
CA GLN A 650 -65.44 -19.59 -9.42
C GLN A 650 -66.81 -19.18 -8.84
N SER A 651 -67.83 -19.19 -9.69
CA SER A 651 -69.23 -18.97 -9.29
C SER A 651 -69.95 -20.30 -9.03
N ALA A 652 -70.74 -20.39 -7.96
CA ALA A 652 -71.65 -21.51 -7.78
C ALA A 652 -72.91 -21.34 -8.64
N THR A 653 -73.50 -22.44 -9.10
CA THR A 653 -74.71 -22.39 -9.92
C THR A 653 -75.94 -22.38 -9.00
N PRO A 654 -76.80 -21.35 -9.01
CA PRO A 654 -77.97 -21.34 -8.15
C PRO A 654 -78.95 -22.49 -8.51
N PRO A 655 -79.69 -23.03 -7.53
CA PRO A 655 -80.85 -23.88 -7.83
C PRO A 655 -81.95 -23.05 -8.52
N THR A 656 -82.96 -23.73 -9.07
CA THR A 656 -84.15 -23.07 -9.63
C THR A 656 -84.82 -22.17 -8.59
N ASP A 657 -85.16 -20.94 -8.98
CA ASP A 657 -85.75 -19.91 -8.12
C ASP A 657 -86.88 -20.46 -7.23
N PRO A 658 -86.75 -20.36 -5.89
CA PRO A 658 -87.76 -20.85 -4.96
C PRO A 658 -89.00 -19.94 -4.96
N VAL A 659 -90.17 -20.55 -4.79
CA VAL A 659 -91.47 -19.88 -4.92
C VAL A 659 -92.11 -19.68 -3.56
N ARG A 660 -92.27 -18.41 -3.16
CA ARG A 660 -92.96 -18.01 -1.92
C ARG A 660 -94.19 -17.16 -2.25
N GLU A 661 -95.36 -17.62 -1.81
CA GLU A 661 -96.62 -16.93 -2.07
C GLU A 661 -96.62 -15.50 -1.47
N GLY A 662 -97.06 -14.51 -2.26
CA GLY A 662 -97.17 -13.11 -1.85
C GLY A 662 -95.91 -12.26 -1.98
N TYR A 663 -94.75 -12.84 -2.30
CA TYR A 663 -93.49 -12.13 -2.49
C TYR A 663 -92.87 -12.47 -3.85
N MET A 664 -92.05 -11.58 -4.41
CA MET A 664 -91.16 -11.97 -5.50
C MET A 664 -89.82 -12.41 -4.93
N PHE A 665 -89.30 -13.54 -5.40
CA PHE A 665 -87.90 -13.88 -5.23
C PHE A 665 -87.06 -12.77 -5.86
N THR A 666 -86.25 -12.10 -5.06
CA THR A 666 -85.42 -10.96 -5.48
C THR A 666 -83.96 -11.35 -5.73
N GLY A 667 -83.65 -12.63 -5.58
CA GLY A 667 -82.28 -13.14 -5.62
C GLY A 667 -81.86 -13.69 -4.27
N TRP A 668 -80.56 -13.96 -4.17
CA TRP A 668 -79.95 -14.65 -3.06
C TRP A 668 -79.36 -13.67 -2.03
N SER A 669 -79.24 -14.09 -0.77
CA SER A 669 -78.85 -13.22 0.35
C SER A 669 -77.44 -12.65 0.27
N GLN A 670 -76.59 -13.27 -0.53
CA GLN A 670 -75.23 -12.83 -0.82
C GLN A 670 -74.81 -13.30 -2.22
N SER A 671 -73.72 -12.74 -2.74
CA SER A 671 -73.09 -13.20 -3.98
C SER A 671 -72.66 -14.66 -3.84
N PHE A 672 -72.90 -15.43 -4.89
CA PHE A 672 -72.31 -16.74 -5.14
C PHE A 672 -71.31 -16.70 -6.31
N ASP A 673 -71.07 -15.50 -6.87
CA ASP A 673 -69.97 -15.25 -7.79
C ASP A 673 -68.67 -15.02 -7.02
N GLN A 674 -67.56 -15.56 -7.55
CA GLN A 674 -66.21 -15.42 -7.01
C GLN A 674 -66.06 -15.87 -5.55
N VAL A 675 -66.37 -17.15 -5.31
CA VAL A 675 -66.41 -17.76 -3.97
C VAL A 675 -65.00 -17.88 -3.38
N SER A 676 -64.81 -17.31 -2.18
CA SER A 676 -63.51 -17.23 -1.48
C SER A 676 -63.47 -17.93 -0.12
N GLY A 677 -64.56 -18.60 0.26
CA GLY A 677 -64.77 -19.32 1.52
C GLY A 677 -66.06 -20.14 1.46
N ASP A 678 -66.33 -20.97 2.47
CA ASP A 678 -67.62 -21.67 2.56
C ASP A 678 -68.77 -20.65 2.73
N LEU A 679 -69.86 -20.80 1.96
CA LEU A 679 -71.01 -19.89 1.96
C LEU A 679 -72.31 -20.64 2.22
N GLU A 680 -73.15 -20.10 3.11
CA GLU A 680 -74.56 -20.46 3.21
C GLU A 680 -75.43 -19.31 2.69
N ILE A 681 -76.26 -19.58 1.69
CA ILE A 681 -76.88 -18.58 0.83
C ILE A 681 -78.40 -18.77 0.87
N MET A 682 -79.08 -17.89 1.58
CA MET A 682 -80.52 -17.94 1.79
C MET A 682 -81.27 -17.23 0.67
N ALA A 683 -82.43 -17.75 0.28
CA ALA A 683 -83.32 -17.09 -0.66
C ALA A 683 -83.91 -15.79 -0.07
N VAL A 684 -83.81 -14.68 -0.81
CA VAL A 684 -84.35 -13.37 -0.39
C VAL A 684 -85.53 -12.96 -1.24
N TYR A 685 -86.52 -12.41 -0.57
CA TYR A 685 -87.84 -12.09 -1.12
C TYR A 685 -88.19 -10.64 -0.82
N SER A 686 -88.85 -9.95 -1.75
CA SER A 686 -89.36 -8.59 -1.52
C SER A 686 -90.82 -8.42 -1.98
N GLU A 687 -91.43 -7.37 -1.44
CA GLU A 687 -92.65 -6.78 -2.01
C GLU A 687 -92.26 -5.95 -3.26
N ALA A 688 -92.92 -6.20 -4.40
CA ALA A 688 -92.46 -5.73 -5.70
C ALA A 688 -92.59 -4.20 -5.93
N ARG A 689 -91.46 -3.46 -6.05
CA ARG A 689 -91.35 -2.06 -6.55
C ARG A 689 -90.01 -1.84 -7.30
N VAL A 690 -89.85 -0.75 -8.09
CA VAL A 690 -88.96 -0.72 -9.29
C VAL A 690 -88.03 0.53 -9.45
N PHE A 691 -86.85 0.33 -10.10
CA PHE A 691 -85.87 1.31 -10.71
C PHE A 691 -84.92 2.13 -9.79
N SER A 692 -83.70 2.61 -10.16
CA SER A 692 -82.62 2.22 -11.13
C SER A 692 -81.32 3.09 -10.93
N SER A 693 -80.19 2.79 -11.61
CA SER A 693 -78.76 3.21 -11.40
C SER A 693 -78.20 4.30 -12.39
N SER A 694 -76.97 4.91 -12.37
CA SER A 694 -75.84 5.15 -11.40
C SER A 694 -74.64 5.96 -12.01
N LEU A 695 -73.64 6.42 -11.22
CA LEU A 695 -72.18 6.68 -11.57
C LEU A 695 -71.81 7.96 -12.41
N LEU A 696 -70.56 8.51 -12.61
CA LEU A 696 -69.13 8.24 -12.22
C LEU A 696 -68.12 9.46 -12.41
N ILE A 697 -67.21 9.75 -11.43
CA ILE A 697 -65.79 10.29 -11.41
C ILE A 697 -65.22 11.49 -12.27
N ARG A 698 -64.66 12.54 -11.58
CA ARG A 698 -63.45 13.47 -11.79
C ARG A 698 -63.24 14.27 -13.15
N TYR A 699 -62.30 15.23 -13.41
CA TYR A 699 -61.25 16.03 -12.64
C TYR A 699 -61.02 17.52 -13.12
N GLU A 700 -59.78 18.08 -13.21
CA GLU A 700 -59.46 19.56 -13.07
C GLU A 700 -58.39 20.24 -14.02
N LYS A 701 -58.22 21.59 -13.96
CA LYS A 701 -57.30 22.47 -14.79
C LYS A 701 -56.86 23.91 -14.24
N SER A 702 -56.39 24.09 -12.99
CA SER A 702 -55.07 24.73 -12.55
C SER A 702 -54.44 26.19 -12.81
N LEU A 703 -53.42 26.66 -12.00
CA LEU A 703 -52.21 27.55 -12.32
C LEU A 703 -52.07 28.98 -11.83
N ILE A 704 -51.95 29.27 -10.52
CA ILE A 704 -51.73 30.65 -10.08
C ILE A 704 -50.88 30.86 -8.79
N GLY A 705 -49.57 30.54 -8.76
CA GLY A 705 -48.62 31.10 -7.75
C GLY A 705 -47.52 30.17 -7.19
N PRO A 706 -46.61 30.71 -6.33
CA PRO A 706 -45.54 29.94 -5.67
C PRO A 706 -46.05 29.09 -4.49
N LEU A 707 -45.34 27.99 -4.20
CA LEU A 707 -45.70 26.99 -3.19
C LEU A 707 -45.03 27.28 -1.84
N ALA A 708 -45.72 26.99 -0.74
CA ALA A 708 -45.18 27.11 0.62
C ALA A 708 -44.51 25.80 1.08
N ALA A 709 -43.68 25.85 2.12
CA ALA A 709 -43.20 24.64 2.79
C ALA A 709 -44.39 23.81 3.32
N GLY A 710 -44.39 22.50 3.06
CA GLY A 710 -45.53 21.63 3.37
C GLY A 710 -46.64 21.56 2.30
N THR A 711 -46.45 22.17 1.12
CA THR A 711 -47.45 22.08 0.03
C THR A 711 -47.54 20.66 -0.54
N THR A 712 -48.76 20.16 -0.71
CA THR A 712 -49.04 18.81 -1.25
C THR A 712 -49.21 18.79 -2.76
N VAL A 713 -49.06 17.61 -3.37
CA VAL A 713 -49.26 17.37 -4.81
C VAL A 713 -50.66 17.85 -5.26
N SER A 714 -51.70 17.67 -4.44
CA SER A 714 -53.07 18.17 -4.68
C SER A 714 -53.12 19.69 -4.76
N GLN A 715 -52.42 20.39 -3.87
CA GLN A 715 -52.35 21.85 -3.85
C GLN A 715 -51.49 22.40 -5.01
N LEU A 716 -50.57 21.60 -5.54
CA LEU A 716 -49.86 21.82 -6.82
C LEU A 716 -50.66 21.36 -8.06
N LEU A 717 -51.85 20.77 -7.92
CA LEU A 717 -52.69 20.30 -9.04
C LEU A 717 -53.98 21.09 -9.24
N GLN A 718 -54.58 21.54 -8.12
CA GLN A 718 -55.39 22.76 -8.13
C GLN A 718 -54.61 23.93 -8.74
N GLN A 719 -53.27 23.78 -8.91
CA GLN A 719 -52.42 24.58 -9.78
C GLN A 719 -51.11 24.00 -10.46
N ILE A 720 -51.16 23.47 -11.72
CA ILE A 720 -50.23 23.73 -12.89
C ILE A 720 -50.98 24.01 -14.26
N THR A 721 -50.80 25.17 -14.94
CA THR A 721 -51.90 26.07 -15.44
C THR A 721 -52.85 25.65 -16.55
N ASN A 722 -52.44 24.75 -17.42
CA ASN A 722 -53.28 24.22 -18.46
C ASN A 722 -52.89 22.74 -18.55
N ASP A 723 -53.85 21.89 -18.25
CA ASP A 723 -53.96 20.46 -18.51
C ASP A 723 -53.08 19.53 -17.64
N PRO A 724 -53.46 19.32 -16.37
CA PRO A 724 -52.74 18.42 -15.47
C PRO A 724 -52.93 16.93 -15.81
N ALA A 725 -53.86 16.56 -16.70
CA ALA A 725 -54.06 15.17 -17.12
C ALA A 725 -52.84 14.57 -17.85
N HIS A 726 -51.95 15.42 -18.36
CA HIS A 726 -50.69 15.03 -18.98
C HIS A 726 -49.49 15.11 -18.03
N LEU A 727 -49.66 15.46 -16.74
CA LEU A 727 -48.56 15.59 -15.78
C LEU A 727 -48.34 14.30 -14.98
N VAL A 728 -47.14 13.75 -15.08
CA VAL A 728 -46.71 12.57 -14.32
C VAL A 728 -45.72 13.01 -13.24
N PHE A 729 -46.14 12.91 -11.98
CA PHE A 729 -45.29 13.14 -10.81
C PHE A 729 -44.61 11.83 -10.43
N LYS A 730 -43.33 11.90 -10.08
CA LYS A 730 -42.53 10.77 -9.65
C LYS A 730 -41.82 11.08 -8.34
N ASP A 731 -41.76 10.08 -7.46
CA ASP A 731 -40.97 10.17 -6.24
C ASP A 731 -39.47 10.10 -6.54
N ARG A 732 -38.64 10.09 -5.48
CA ARG A 732 -37.18 10.01 -5.61
C ARG A 732 -36.69 8.68 -6.19
N ALA A 733 -37.53 7.64 -6.21
CA ALA A 733 -37.27 6.35 -6.84
C ALA A 733 -37.81 6.28 -8.29
N GLY A 734 -38.39 7.36 -8.81
CA GLY A 734 -38.95 7.38 -10.16
C GLY A 734 -40.32 6.68 -10.29
N THR A 735 -40.96 6.31 -9.18
CA THR A 735 -42.29 5.69 -9.15
C THR A 735 -43.36 6.76 -9.31
N ILE A 736 -44.39 6.50 -10.12
CA ILE A 736 -45.45 7.49 -10.36
C ILE A 736 -46.26 7.69 -9.07
N ILE A 737 -46.23 8.91 -8.52
CA ILE A 737 -47.02 9.31 -7.36
C ILE A 737 -48.47 9.46 -7.81
N THR A 738 -49.34 8.55 -7.35
CA THR A 738 -50.78 8.56 -7.66
C THR A 738 -51.64 9.12 -6.51
N ASP A 739 -51.08 9.22 -5.29
CA ASP A 739 -51.73 9.84 -4.15
C ASP A 739 -51.48 11.37 -4.13
N PRO A 740 -52.51 12.20 -4.33
CA PRO A 740 -52.35 13.65 -4.35
C PRO A 740 -52.17 14.27 -2.94
N ALA A 741 -52.33 13.54 -1.85
CA ALA A 741 -52.12 14.07 -0.50
C ALA A 741 -50.64 14.20 -0.09
N VAL A 742 -49.72 13.59 -0.85
CA VAL A 742 -48.27 13.58 -0.59
C VAL A 742 -47.69 15.00 -0.60
N THR A 743 -46.84 15.32 0.37
CA THR A 743 -46.10 16.59 0.46
C THR A 743 -44.88 16.59 -0.46
N LEU A 744 -44.65 17.69 -1.18
CA LEU A 744 -43.51 17.82 -2.10
C LEU A 744 -42.18 17.87 -1.33
N ALA A 745 -41.18 17.11 -1.80
CA ALA A 745 -39.88 16.97 -1.16
C ALA A 745 -38.72 16.92 -2.17
N THR A 746 -37.50 17.20 -1.70
CA THR A 746 -36.27 17.23 -2.50
C THR A 746 -36.01 15.90 -3.21
N GLY A 747 -35.81 15.95 -4.53
CA GLY A 747 -35.55 14.77 -5.37
C GLY A 747 -36.77 14.18 -6.08
N MET A 748 -37.99 14.71 -5.90
CA MET A 748 -39.14 14.37 -6.74
C MET A 748 -39.00 14.96 -8.16
N THR A 749 -39.64 14.34 -9.16
CA THR A 749 -39.61 14.77 -10.58
C THR A 749 -41.02 14.90 -11.17
N VAL A 750 -41.18 15.76 -12.18
CA VAL A 750 -42.46 16.01 -12.88
C VAL A 750 -42.22 15.99 -14.39
N MET A 751 -43.11 15.36 -15.16
CA MET A 751 -42.99 15.18 -16.61
C MET A 751 -44.32 15.52 -17.33
N ILE A 752 -44.26 16.01 -18.57
CA ILE A 752 -45.42 16.21 -19.45
C ILE A 752 -45.47 15.07 -20.49
N ALA A 753 -46.58 14.35 -20.56
CA ALA A 753 -46.80 13.21 -21.44
C ALA A 753 -47.66 13.57 -22.66
N ASP A 754 -47.09 14.34 -23.59
CA ASP A 754 -47.36 14.24 -25.03
C ASP A 754 -46.23 14.95 -25.84
N GLN A 755 -45.96 14.48 -27.06
CA GLN A 755 -44.86 14.89 -27.99
C GLN A 755 -43.45 14.30 -27.72
N PRO A 756 -42.96 13.35 -28.55
CA PRO A 756 -41.72 12.56 -28.28
C PRO A 756 -40.35 13.26 -28.39
N SER A 757 -40.26 14.59 -28.48
CA SER A 757 -39.00 15.28 -28.83
C SER A 757 -38.68 16.56 -28.06
N SER A 758 -39.37 16.83 -26.95
CA SER A 758 -39.03 17.94 -26.04
C SER A 758 -39.34 17.60 -24.58
N VAL A 759 -38.42 16.90 -23.92
CA VAL A 759 -38.47 16.60 -22.49
C VAL A 759 -37.89 17.78 -21.71
N LEU A 760 -38.62 18.28 -20.71
CA LEU A 760 -38.20 19.39 -19.85
C LEU A 760 -38.26 18.93 -18.38
N THR A 761 -37.15 18.35 -17.91
CA THR A 761 -37.04 17.81 -16.55
C THR A 761 -36.66 18.91 -15.56
N MET A 762 -37.51 19.15 -14.56
CA MET A 762 -37.21 20.09 -13.48
C MET A 762 -36.90 19.30 -12.19
N VAL A 763 -35.69 19.46 -11.66
CA VAL A 763 -35.24 18.81 -10.41
C VAL A 763 -35.12 19.87 -9.32
N ILE A 764 -35.84 19.68 -8.21
CA ILE A 764 -35.81 20.60 -7.07
C ILE A 764 -34.65 20.22 -6.14
N LYS A 765 -33.65 21.10 -6.02
CA LYS A 765 -32.54 21.04 -5.06
C LYS A 765 -32.25 22.41 -4.46
N GLY A 766 -32.07 22.46 -3.14
CA GLY A 766 -31.67 23.63 -2.37
C GLY A 766 -31.58 23.27 -0.90
N ASP A 767 -30.70 23.96 -0.17
CA ASP A 767 -30.27 23.70 1.22
C ASP A 767 -29.35 22.45 1.38
N LEU A 768 -28.09 22.72 1.78
CA LEU A 768 -27.06 21.71 2.07
C LEU A 768 -26.72 21.63 3.57
N THR A 769 -27.28 22.52 4.39
CA THR A 769 -27.03 22.60 5.83
C THR A 769 -28.23 22.18 6.69
N GLY A 770 -29.41 22.04 6.09
CA GLY A 770 -30.64 21.53 6.68
C GLY A 770 -31.46 22.56 7.47
N ASP A 771 -31.18 23.86 7.29
CA ASP A 771 -31.84 24.95 8.03
C ASP A 771 -33.08 25.55 7.34
N GLY A 772 -33.36 25.13 6.10
CA GLY A 772 -34.49 25.57 5.29
C GLY A 772 -34.26 26.82 4.44
N ALA A 773 -33.03 27.36 4.38
CA ALA A 773 -32.68 28.51 3.54
C ALA A 773 -31.43 28.25 2.68
N VAL A 774 -31.32 28.94 1.54
CA VAL A 774 -30.06 28.99 0.77
C VAL A 774 -29.31 30.26 1.16
N SER A 775 -28.25 30.10 1.94
CA SER A 775 -27.56 31.20 2.61
C SER A 775 -26.14 31.44 2.09
N ALA A 776 -25.48 32.48 2.61
CA ALA A 776 -24.06 32.71 2.38
C ALA A 776 -23.17 31.61 3.02
N LEU A 777 -23.69 30.83 3.97
CA LEU A 777 -22.99 29.70 4.57
C LEU A 777 -22.97 28.48 3.64
N ASP A 778 -24.09 28.18 2.96
CA ASP A 778 -24.15 27.12 1.94
C ASP A 778 -23.20 27.42 0.77
N LEU A 779 -23.12 28.68 0.36
CA LEU A 779 -22.16 29.16 -0.65
C LEU A 779 -20.71 29.13 -0.14
N LEU A 780 -20.46 29.21 1.16
CA LEU A 780 -19.14 29.06 1.77
C LEU A 780 -18.73 27.59 1.86
N GLN A 781 -19.67 26.69 2.16
CA GLN A 781 -19.48 25.24 2.13
C GLN A 781 -19.18 24.77 0.70
N LEU A 782 -19.93 25.28 -0.30
CA LEU A 782 -19.68 25.04 -1.72
C LEU A 782 -18.30 25.58 -2.16
N LYS A 783 -17.88 26.75 -1.64
CA LYS A 783 -16.55 27.31 -1.90
C LYS A 783 -15.41 26.48 -1.28
N LYS A 784 -15.59 25.90 -0.09
CA LYS A 784 -14.60 25.01 0.52
C LYS A 784 -14.45 23.69 -0.27
N TYR A 785 -15.54 23.21 -0.85
CA TYR A 785 -15.53 22.04 -1.74
C TYR A 785 -14.88 22.32 -3.12
N LEU A 786 -14.87 23.58 -3.56
CA LEU A 786 -14.29 24.04 -4.84
C LEU A 786 -12.88 24.64 -4.73
N LEU A 787 -12.38 24.85 -3.51
CA LEU A 787 -11.03 25.36 -3.23
C LEU A 787 -10.30 24.34 -2.35
N GLY A 788 -9.96 23.21 -2.97
CA GLY A 788 -9.06 22.21 -2.40
C GLY A 788 -7.75 22.85 -1.90
N GLN A 789 -7.07 22.12 -1.02
CA GLN A 789 -5.85 22.54 -0.33
C GLN A 789 -4.87 23.34 -1.20
N ILE A 790 -4.23 24.33 -0.60
CA ILE A 790 -3.28 25.21 -1.28
C ILE A 790 -2.08 24.39 -1.78
N SER A 791 -2.09 24.05 -3.07
CA SER A 791 -0.86 23.80 -3.81
C SER A 791 -0.16 25.14 -4.07
N LEU A 792 1.12 25.23 -3.75
CA LEU A 792 1.97 26.36 -4.14
C LEU A 792 2.53 26.13 -5.56
N ASP A 793 1.63 26.21 -6.54
CA ASP A 793 2.01 26.11 -7.94
C ASP A 793 2.60 27.46 -8.42
N GLY A 794 3.88 27.46 -8.80
CA GLY A 794 4.59 28.66 -9.29
C GLY A 794 5.20 29.59 -8.24
N ALA A 795 5.53 29.12 -7.03
CA ALA A 795 6.31 29.91 -6.07
C ALA A 795 7.81 29.92 -6.44
N PHE A 796 8.37 31.11 -6.69
CA PHE A 796 9.80 31.28 -6.98
C PHE A 796 10.58 31.66 -5.72
N LEU A 797 11.74 31.02 -5.53
CA LEU A 797 12.67 31.31 -4.44
C LEU A 797 13.80 32.19 -5.02
N GLU A 798 13.68 33.52 -4.90
CA GLU A 798 14.59 34.47 -5.59
C GLU A 798 16.05 34.38 -5.13
N SER A 799 16.31 34.01 -3.87
CA SER A 799 17.62 33.53 -3.40
C SER A 799 17.52 32.94 -1.99
N ALA A 800 18.28 31.86 -1.73
CA ALA A 800 18.57 31.40 -0.38
C ALA A 800 20.01 30.89 -0.33
N LEU A 801 20.88 31.65 0.32
CA LEU A 801 22.28 31.30 0.60
C LEU A 801 22.32 30.67 1.99
N VAL A 802 22.03 29.37 2.07
CA VAL A 802 21.93 28.63 3.34
C VAL A 802 23.32 28.21 3.83
N THR A 803 24.24 27.96 2.89
CA THR A 803 25.64 27.57 3.13
C THR A 803 26.57 28.73 3.47
N GLY A 804 26.13 29.98 3.31
CA GLY A 804 26.95 31.18 3.53
C GLY A 804 27.90 31.56 2.39
N ASN A 805 27.81 30.86 1.25
CA ASN A 805 28.60 31.14 0.06
C ASN A 805 28.16 32.44 -0.65
N ALA A 806 29.03 33.01 -1.51
CA ALA A 806 28.74 34.25 -2.22
C ALA A 806 27.75 34.08 -3.39
N ASN A 807 27.57 32.86 -3.89
CA ASN A 807 26.67 32.49 -4.99
C ASN A 807 25.85 31.25 -4.59
N PRO A 808 24.61 31.09 -5.07
CA PRO A 808 23.81 29.87 -4.84
C PRO A 808 24.46 28.63 -5.46
N SER A 809 24.48 27.53 -4.71
CA SER A 809 25.13 26.27 -5.08
C SER A 809 24.16 25.08 -5.06
N ALA A 810 24.59 23.94 -5.64
CA ALA A 810 23.85 22.68 -5.52
C ALA A 810 23.70 22.23 -4.04
N LEU A 811 24.62 22.63 -3.17
CA LEU A 811 24.57 22.36 -1.73
C LEU A 811 23.50 23.21 -1.03
N ASP A 812 23.29 24.47 -1.45
CA ASP A 812 22.14 25.26 -0.99
C ASP A 812 20.82 24.60 -1.43
N LEU A 813 20.74 24.13 -2.67
CA LEU A 813 19.55 23.41 -3.17
C LEU A 813 19.27 22.13 -2.37
N LEU A 814 20.32 21.35 -2.04
CA LEU A 814 20.21 20.15 -1.19
C LEU A 814 19.77 20.50 0.24
N GLN A 815 20.30 21.58 0.83
CA GLN A 815 19.88 22.02 2.16
C GLN A 815 18.45 22.59 2.18
N ILE A 816 18.01 23.26 1.10
CA ILE A 816 16.63 23.72 0.90
C ILE A 816 15.67 22.52 0.79
N LYS A 817 16.01 21.50 -0.02
CA LYS A 817 15.26 20.23 -0.08
C LYS A 817 15.13 19.60 1.32
N LYS A 818 16.24 19.48 2.07
CA LYS A 818 16.28 18.95 3.45
C LYS A 818 15.44 19.76 4.46
N HIS A 819 15.08 21.02 4.17
CA HIS A 819 14.28 21.88 5.06
C HIS A 819 12.77 21.92 4.72
N LEU A 820 12.34 21.41 3.56
CA LEU A 820 10.96 21.55 3.06
C LEU A 820 10.06 20.33 3.26
N LEU A 821 10.50 19.35 4.07
CA LEU A 821 9.71 18.28 4.70
C LEU A 821 8.56 17.69 3.84
N GLY A 822 8.93 16.90 2.83
CA GLY A 822 8.05 15.84 2.28
C GLY A 822 6.71 16.25 1.64
N GLN A 823 6.48 17.53 1.33
CA GLN A 823 5.20 17.98 0.75
C GLN A 823 5.30 18.73 -0.60
N ILE A 824 6.49 18.92 -1.16
CA ILE A 824 6.67 19.66 -2.43
C ILE A 824 7.78 19.04 -3.29
N SER A 825 7.44 18.54 -4.48
CA SER A 825 8.41 18.18 -5.52
C SER A 825 8.92 19.44 -6.22
N ILE A 826 10.20 19.77 -6.05
CA ILE A 826 10.83 20.93 -6.72
C ILE A 826 11.50 20.46 -8.02
N GLN A 827 10.88 20.73 -9.16
CA GLN A 827 11.52 20.57 -10.47
C GLN A 827 12.28 21.83 -10.89
N LEU A 828 13.51 21.63 -11.37
CA LEU A 828 14.32 22.66 -12.01
C LEU A 828 13.87 22.81 -13.48
N LEU A 829 12.88 23.67 -13.73
CA LEU A 829 12.58 24.11 -15.09
C LEU A 829 13.81 24.80 -15.66
N GLN A 830 14.45 24.19 -16.67
CA GLN A 830 15.61 24.76 -17.35
C GLN A 830 15.27 26.13 -17.95
N THR A 831 15.64 27.20 -17.24
CA THR A 831 15.66 28.55 -17.80
C THR A 831 17.04 28.85 -18.39
N SER A 832 17.03 29.51 -19.54
CA SER A 832 18.21 29.78 -20.39
C SER A 832 19.48 30.22 -19.62
N PRO A 833 20.69 29.79 -20.06
CA PRO A 833 21.97 30.22 -19.48
C PRO A 833 22.19 31.74 -19.36
N ALA A 834 21.36 32.56 -20.01
CA ALA A 834 21.43 34.02 -19.95
C ALA A 834 21.08 34.62 -18.56
N VAL A 835 20.36 33.90 -17.69
CA VAL A 835 19.88 34.45 -16.39
C VAL A 835 20.92 34.33 -15.28
N ILE A 836 21.94 33.48 -15.43
CA ILE A 836 22.98 33.20 -14.41
C ILE A 836 24.00 34.36 -14.25
N SER A 837 23.80 35.51 -14.92
CA SER A 837 24.79 36.62 -15.01
C SER A 837 24.33 37.98 -14.44
N GLN A 838 23.32 38.01 -13.56
CA GLN A 838 22.92 39.21 -12.80
C GLN A 838 22.80 38.93 -11.30
#